data_AF-A0A9D0Z3S0-F1
#
_entry.id   AF-A0A9D0Z3S0-F1
#
_cell.length_a   1.000
_cell.length_b   1.000
_cell.length_c   1.000
_cell.angle_alpha   90.00
_cell.angle_beta   90.00
_cell.angle_gamma   90.00
#
_symmetry.space_group_name_H-M   'P 1'
#
loop_
_entity.id
_entity.type
_entity.pdbx_description
1 polymer ?
#
loop_
_entity_poly.entity_id
_entity_poly.type
_entity_poly.pdbx_seq_one_letter_code
_entity_poly.pdbx_strand_id
1 'polypeptide(L)'
;MNIFAKVTMQTLKKNRVRTIVTIIGIILSCAMITAVAALAQSFSGYMLDVGIYEKGNWHGAAYSVSWSQYENIQKDEEVSFATYGQLMGYAKVESENPDKPYLYVIGGEKETFFENMPVHLVTGRLPQTPQEILIPEHLYTNGGVSYQVGQPLTLELGDRMVGQDTLNQFNPYIDDEETGEQEELVIRQTRTFQIVGVYSRPDFEEYTAPGYTALTVADLEENAGDNYDVYFRMKNPAQVYEYLKSMDCGSGTNTSVLLYSGVSKYDSFNTMLMSLVTVLVGLIMFGSVSLIYNAFAISVSERTRQFGLLSSVGATKRQLGRMVLLEALFVSVVGIPLGVLAGLGGIGITLRFVSGLMMRYSLIPVPLRLRISPYVVGAAVLLSLITVLLSAWIPSVRAKRVTAIEAIRQSQDVRGKSRPVKTGWLQYRLFGLPGVLGKKYYKNSKRKYRATIVSLFMSIVLFVSVCSYTGYLLEMATTYQGDSKVDLTFSYKEDRYTHQEIQEWIENTPSVTQLAMVQSYGLTTWIPREEIPEDTMAYLDQVKDIQGDLVDLSGVVWFVDDATFRQLLQENGLEESVFFDARNPVGVCVSTTRLFDDSQGKYVRWDFLKKDETEINGDFPIYMEGYELAETELEQVDGEWQEWYIYKNPQDSQDVKKILRDEAYEKIPLKIGATIQELPFYISNSVFGSQIIYP
;
A
#
# COMPACT_ATOMS: atom_id res chain seq x y z
N MET A 1 28.74 5.88 -45.87
CA MET A 1 27.34 5.39 -45.78
C MET A 1 27.08 4.36 -46.87
N ASN A 2 26.59 3.16 -46.54
CA ASN A 2 26.25 2.10 -47.51
C ASN A 2 25.23 2.62 -48.56
N ILE A 3 25.37 2.26 -49.84
CA ILE A 3 24.46 2.65 -50.94
C ILE A 3 23.00 2.36 -50.58
N PHE A 4 22.73 1.22 -49.96
CA PHE A 4 21.37 0.85 -49.53
C PHE A 4 20.81 1.81 -48.47
N ALA A 5 21.64 2.32 -47.57
CA ALA A 5 21.22 3.32 -46.59
C ALA A 5 20.87 4.67 -47.25
N LYS A 6 21.63 5.08 -48.28
CA LYS A 6 21.35 6.29 -49.06
C LYS A 6 20.03 6.17 -49.83
N VAL A 7 19.78 5.02 -50.45
CA VAL A 7 18.53 4.71 -51.15
C VAL A 7 17.34 4.70 -50.18
N THR A 8 17.47 4.05 -49.01
CA THR A 8 16.43 4.06 -47.98
C THR A 8 16.07 5.48 -47.54
N MET A 9 17.07 6.32 -47.25
CA MET A 9 16.87 7.71 -46.83
C MET A 9 16.16 8.54 -47.89
N GLN A 10 16.53 8.41 -49.17
CA GLN A 10 15.83 9.10 -50.26
C GLN A 10 14.40 8.61 -50.43
N THR A 11 14.15 7.31 -50.19
CA THR A 11 12.83 6.71 -50.29
C THR A 11 11.89 7.25 -49.20
N LEU A 12 12.39 7.42 -47.97
CA LEU A 12 11.66 8.06 -46.88
C LEU A 12 11.31 9.52 -47.24
N LYS A 13 12.28 10.30 -47.72
CA LYS A 13 12.06 11.72 -48.09
C LYS A 13 11.03 11.90 -49.22
N LYS A 14 10.92 10.94 -50.14
CA LYS A 14 9.92 10.98 -51.22
C LYS A 14 8.52 10.57 -50.76
N ASN A 15 8.37 9.76 -49.71
CA ASN A 15 7.09 9.26 -49.21
C ASN A 15 6.69 9.92 -47.89
N ARG A 16 6.68 11.27 -47.87
CA ARG A 16 6.58 12.08 -46.63
C ARG A 16 5.38 11.71 -45.75
N VAL A 17 4.18 11.61 -46.32
CA VAL A 17 2.95 11.32 -45.56
C VAL A 17 3.07 10.01 -44.78
N ARG A 18 3.61 8.96 -45.41
CA ARG A 18 3.77 7.65 -44.76
C ARG A 18 4.84 7.68 -43.70
N THR A 19 5.98 8.30 -44.02
CA THR A 19 7.05 8.47 -43.05
C THR A 19 6.56 9.21 -41.82
N ILE A 20 5.75 10.25 -41.98
CA ILE A 20 5.12 10.97 -40.86
C ILE A 20 4.19 10.05 -40.05
N VAL A 21 3.30 9.29 -40.71
CA VAL A 21 2.40 8.35 -39.99
C VAL A 21 3.19 7.31 -39.19
N THR A 22 4.26 6.75 -39.74
CA THR A 22 5.13 5.82 -39.01
C THR A 22 5.85 6.52 -37.85
N ILE A 23 6.38 7.74 -38.07
CA ILE A 23 7.03 8.53 -37.01
C ILE A 23 6.03 8.80 -35.87
N ILE A 24 4.79 9.21 -36.16
CA ILE A 24 3.75 9.45 -35.16
C ILE A 24 3.46 8.19 -34.35
N GLY A 25 3.37 7.03 -35.00
CA GLY A 25 3.19 5.76 -34.30
C GLY A 25 4.34 5.43 -33.34
N ILE A 26 5.58 5.73 -33.72
CA ILE A 26 6.76 5.58 -32.86
C ILE A 26 6.75 6.60 -31.72
N ILE A 27 6.41 7.86 -32.00
CA ILE A 27 6.29 8.92 -31.00
C ILE A 27 5.28 8.50 -29.93
N LEU A 28 4.08 8.07 -30.34
CA LEU A 28 3.03 7.65 -29.42
C LEU A 28 3.48 6.46 -28.56
N SER A 29 4.05 5.43 -29.19
CA SER A 29 4.57 4.25 -28.50
C SER A 29 5.62 4.62 -27.45
N CYS A 30 6.62 5.40 -27.86
CA CYS A 30 7.71 5.82 -26.99
C CYS A 30 7.23 6.76 -25.88
N ALA A 31 6.34 7.70 -26.20
CA ALA A 31 5.74 8.60 -25.21
C ALA A 31 5.00 7.84 -24.11
N MET A 32 4.22 6.81 -24.46
CA MET A 32 3.52 5.99 -23.47
C MET A 32 4.50 5.17 -22.59
N ILE A 33 5.50 4.52 -23.19
CA ILE A 33 6.51 3.76 -22.43
C ILE A 33 7.27 4.69 -21.48
N THR A 34 7.72 5.85 -21.97
CA THR A 34 8.41 6.85 -21.16
C THR A 34 7.52 7.43 -20.06
N ALA A 35 6.26 7.74 -20.36
CA ALA A 35 5.32 8.29 -19.39
C ALA A 35 5.07 7.30 -18.24
N VAL A 36 4.85 6.01 -18.53
CA VAL A 36 4.66 4.98 -17.49
C VAL A 36 5.92 4.78 -16.65
N ALA A 37 7.08 4.71 -17.28
CA ALA A 37 8.34 4.54 -16.56
C ALA A 37 8.67 5.74 -15.66
N ALA A 38 8.46 6.96 -16.16
CA ALA A 38 8.64 8.19 -15.38
C ALA A 38 7.58 8.33 -14.27
N LEU A 39 6.34 7.90 -14.51
CA LEU A 39 5.28 7.86 -13.49
C LEU A 39 5.69 6.93 -12.34
N ALA A 40 6.10 5.70 -12.66
CA ALA A 40 6.53 4.72 -11.64
C ALA A 40 7.68 5.29 -10.79
N GLN A 41 8.70 5.85 -11.43
CA GLN A 41 9.83 6.45 -10.72
C GLN A 41 9.43 7.66 -9.86
N SER A 42 8.56 8.53 -10.39
CA SER A 42 8.08 9.71 -9.68
C SER A 42 7.23 9.33 -8.47
N PHE A 43 6.38 8.31 -8.63
CA PHE A 43 5.55 7.78 -7.56
C PHE A 43 6.38 7.12 -6.46
N SER A 44 7.33 6.23 -6.80
CA SER A 44 8.24 5.64 -5.80
C SER A 44 9.02 6.70 -5.04
N GLY A 45 9.51 7.73 -5.75
CA GLY A 45 10.22 8.83 -5.09
C GLY A 45 9.32 9.72 -4.23
N TYR A 46 8.04 9.87 -4.58
CA TYR A 46 7.05 10.55 -3.74
C TYR A 46 6.74 9.76 -2.47
N MET A 47 6.53 8.44 -2.59
CA MET A 47 6.33 7.59 -1.41
C MET A 47 7.53 7.65 -0.47
N LEU A 48 8.76 7.68 -1.02
CA LEU A 48 9.96 7.89 -0.22
C LEU A 48 9.99 9.26 0.47
N ASP A 49 9.63 10.33 -0.22
CA ASP A 49 9.56 11.67 0.38
C ASP A 49 8.50 11.74 1.49
N VAL A 50 7.36 11.09 1.31
CA VAL A 50 6.30 10.97 2.33
C VAL A 50 6.81 10.16 3.53
N GLY A 51 7.43 9.01 3.29
CA GLY A 51 8.01 8.20 4.36
C GLY A 51 9.11 8.94 5.13
N ILE A 52 9.94 9.73 4.45
CA ILE A 52 10.93 10.61 5.10
C ILE A 52 10.25 11.71 5.91
N TYR A 53 9.19 12.33 5.37
CA TYR A 53 8.43 13.36 6.07
C TYR A 53 7.79 12.83 7.36
N GLU A 54 7.19 11.64 7.31
CA GLU A 54 6.48 11.06 8.46
C GLU A 54 7.42 10.37 9.45
N LYS A 55 8.37 9.56 8.96
CA LYS A 55 9.20 8.67 9.79
C LYS A 55 10.63 9.15 10.00
N GLY A 56 11.07 10.19 9.27
CA GLY A 56 12.45 10.67 9.25
C GLY A 56 13.34 9.94 8.23
N ASN A 57 14.51 10.51 7.95
CA ASN A 57 15.48 10.06 6.95
C ASN A 57 16.60 9.21 7.56
N TRP A 58 16.26 8.01 8.00
CA TRP A 58 17.21 7.05 8.58
C TRP A 58 16.86 5.62 8.16
N HIS A 59 17.81 4.68 8.27
CA HIS A 59 17.62 3.27 7.92
C HIS A 59 17.52 2.39 9.18
N GLY A 60 18.46 2.57 10.11
CA GLY A 60 18.54 1.82 11.36
C GLY A 60 18.67 2.77 12.55
N ALA A 61 18.26 2.28 13.72
CA ALA A 61 18.40 2.95 15.00
C ALA A 61 18.99 1.98 16.03
N ALA A 62 19.84 2.52 16.91
CA ALA A 62 20.35 1.83 18.10
C ALA A 62 19.96 2.66 19.33
N TYR A 63 19.29 2.04 20.29
CA TYR A 63 18.68 2.70 21.44
C TYR A 63 19.51 2.49 22.70
N SER A 64 19.52 3.50 23.56
CA SER A 64 20.22 3.48 24.85
C SER A 64 21.69 3.06 24.76
N VAL A 65 22.42 3.63 23.81
CA VAL A 65 23.85 3.34 23.62
C VAL A 65 24.76 4.40 24.24
N SER A 66 25.99 4.01 24.56
CA SER A 66 27.04 4.91 25.03
C SER A 66 27.56 5.84 23.91
N TRP A 67 28.19 6.95 24.29
CA TRP A 67 28.87 7.84 23.34
C TRP A 67 29.92 7.10 22.51
N SER A 68 30.63 6.14 23.12
CA SER A 68 31.63 5.33 22.43
C SER A 68 31.04 4.46 21.31
N GLN A 69 29.83 3.93 21.51
CA GLN A 69 29.10 3.16 20.50
C GLN A 69 28.62 4.07 19.37
N TYR A 70 28.12 5.28 19.69
CA TYR A 70 27.80 6.28 18.67
C TYR A 70 29.02 6.59 17.80
N GLU A 71 30.19 6.85 18.39
CA GLU A 71 31.41 7.13 17.63
C GLU A 71 31.82 5.95 16.73
N ASN A 72 31.65 4.72 17.20
CA ASN A 72 31.93 3.53 16.41
C ASN A 72 30.99 3.42 15.20
N ILE A 73 29.68 3.63 15.40
CA ILE A 73 28.68 3.63 14.32
C ILE A 73 29.00 4.75 13.30
N GLN A 74 29.34 5.94 13.78
CA GLN A 74 29.64 7.09 12.92
C GLN A 74 30.91 6.86 12.06
N LYS A 75 31.92 6.17 12.60
CA LYS A 75 33.20 5.89 11.92
C LYS A 75 33.16 4.64 11.04
N ASP A 76 32.10 3.85 11.12
CA ASP A 76 31.95 2.62 10.36
C ASP A 76 31.94 2.88 8.84
N GLU A 77 32.66 2.05 8.08
CA GLU A 77 32.75 2.21 6.62
C GLU A 77 31.43 1.89 5.90
N GLU A 78 30.52 1.12 6.51
CA GLU A 78 29.22 0.81 5.93
C GLU A 78 28.20 1.93 6.18
N VAL A 79 28.43 2.77 7.18
CA VAL A 79 27.57 3.90 7.55
C VAL A 79 27.91 5.13 6.71
N SER A 80 26.87 5.77 6.17
CA SER A 80 26.98 6.99 5.35
C SER A 80 26.68 8.27 6.14
N PHE A 81 25.91 8.13 7.23
CA PHE A 81 25.43 9.21 8.07
C PHE A 81 24.95 8.63 9.40
N ALA A 82 25.22 9.33 10.50
CA ALA A 82 24.69 9.03 11.83
C ALA A 82 24.38 10.34 12.57
N THR A 83 23.32 10.34 13.37
CA THR A 83 22.94 11.41 14.30
C THR A 83 22.45 10.78 15.59
N TYR A 84 22.30 11.57 16.65
CA TYR A 84 21.89 11.09 17.96
C TYR A 84 20.86 12.01 18.63
N GLY A 85 20.02 11.40 19.46
CA GLY A 85 19.24 12.06 20.50
C GLY A 85 19.78 11.64 21.87
N GLN A 86 20.16 12.60 22.69
CA GLN A 86 20.59 12.40 24.08
C GLN A 86 19.36 12.41 24.98
N LEU A 87 19.18 11.37 25.80
CA LEU A 87 18.12 11.36 26.80
C LEU A 87 18.43 12.35 27.93
N MET A 88 17.64 13.42 28.05
CA MET A 88 17.79 14.41 29.13
C MET A 88 17.01 14.03 30.39
N GLY A 89 15.98 13.21 30.25
CA GLY A 89 15.13 12.70 31.33
C GLY A 89 13.65 13.06 31.15
N TYR A 90 12.87 12.70 32.16
CA TYR A 90 11.44 12.96 32.28
C TYR A 90 11.19 14.06 33.30
N ALA A 91 10.16 14.86 33.10
CA ALA A 91 9.67 15.83 34.08
C ALA A 91 8.17 15.69 34.24
N LYS A 92 7.66 15.69 35.47
CA LYS A 92 6.22 15.59 35.73
C LYS A 92 5.50 16.86 35.25
N VAL A 93 4.36 16.69 34.60
CA VAL A 93 3.47 17.77 34.16
C VAL A 93 2.04 17.51 34.63
N GLU A 94 1.27 18.58 34.81
CA GLU A 94 -0.16 18.50 35.21
C GLU A 94 -1.03 18.10 34.02
N SER A 95 -0.81 16.90 33.49
CA SER A 95 -1.55 16.34 32.35
C SER A 95 -2.96 15.93 32.77
N GLU A 96 -3.96 16.26 31.95
CA GLU A 96 -5.31 15.72 32.05
C GLU A 96 -5.39 14.24 31.64
N ASN A 97 -4.37 13.73 30.95
CA ASN A 97 -4.27 12.32 30.59
C ASN A 97 -3.51 11.55 31.69
N PRO A 98 -4.18 10.69 32.48
CA PRO A 98 -3.55 9.98 33.59
C PRO A 98 -2.44 9.02 33.11
N ASP A 99 -2.55 8.49 31.89
CA ASP A 99 -1.58 7.56 31.31
C ASP A 99 -0.34 8.26 30.73
N LYS A 100 -0.34 9.60 30.69
CA LYS A 100 0.78 10.42 30.17
C LYS A 100 1.12 11.59 31.09
N PRO A 101 1.67 11.36 32.29
CA PRO A 101 1.93 12.42 33.25
C PRO A 101 3.28 13.14 33.06
N TYR A 102 4.10 12.75 32.08
CA TYR A 102 5.44 13.31 31.90
C TYR A 102 5.62 14.15 30.63
N LEU A 103 6.59 15.05 30.69
CA LEU A 103 7.29 15.61 29.54
C LEU A 103 8.62 14.86 29.41
N TYR A 104 8.83 14.21 28.27
CA TYR A 104 10.05 13.46 27.96
C TYR A 104 10.99 14.32 27.12
N VAL A 105 12.18 14.62 27.63
CA VAL A 105 13.08 15.59 26.98
C VAL A 105 14.22 14.88 26.27
N ILE A 106 14.33 15.09 24.96
CA ILE A 106 15.46 14.63 24.13
C ILE A 106 16.28 15.83 23.66
N GLY A 107 17.60 15.74 23.83
CA GLY A 107 18.58 16.65 23.24
C GLY A 107 19.10 16.13 21.90
N GLY A 108 18.64 16.69 20.79
CA GLY A 108 19.10 16.30 19.45
C GLY A 108 20.43 16.97 19.07
N GLU A 109 21.23 16.29 18.25
CA GLU A 109 22.34 16.94 17.56
C GLU A 109 21.84 18.12 16.69
N LYS A 110 22.33 19.33 16.97
CA LYS A 110 21.73 20.62 16.57
C LYS A 110 21.22 20.73 15.12
N GLU A 111 21.96 20.18 14.15
CA GLU A 111 21.60 20.29 12.74
C GLU A 111 21.11 18.94 12.21
N THR A 112 21.93 17.90 12.36
CA THR A 112 21.69 16.58 11.78
C THR A 112 20.46 15.89 12.35
N PHE A 113 20.15 16.03 13.65
CA PHE A 113 18.97 15.40 14.24
C PHE A 113 17.70 16.05 13.70
N PHE A 114 17.59 17.38 13.78
CA PHE A 114 16.39 18.11 13.37
C PHE A 114 16.17 18.12 11.85
N GLU A 115 17.21 17.91 11.04
CA GLU A 115 17.06 17.73 9.58
C GLU A 115 16.60 16.34 9.16
N ASN A 116 16.86 15.32 9.98
CA ASN A 116 16.60 13.92 9.61
C ASN A 116 15.49 13.26 10.42
N MET A 117 15.08 13.84 11.55
CA MET A 117 13.91 13.39 12.31
C MET A 117 12.65 14.14 11.85
N PRO A 118 11.45 13.53 11.93
CA PRO A 118 10.21 14.11 11.42
C PRO A 118 9.66 15.20 12.38
N VAL A 119 10.36 16.32 12.46
CA VAL A 119 10.01 17.45 13.35
C VAL A 119 9.41 18.59 12.53
N HIS A 120 8.08 18.72 12.55
CA HIS A 120 7.36 19.75 11.78
C HIS A 120 6.83 20.87 12.67
N LEU A 121 7.36 22.08 12.50
CA LEU A 121 6.96 23.24 13.29
C LEU A 121 5.52 23.67 13.00
N VAL A 122 4.76 23.92 14.06
CA VAL A 122 3.44 24.57 14.03
C VAL A 122 3.62 26.08 14.26
N THR A 123 4.39 26.47 15.28
CA THR A 123 4.74 27.87 15.55
C THR A 123 6.16 28.01 16.12
N GLY A 124 6.75 29.21 16.00
CA GLY A 124 8.07 29.51 16.52
C GLY A 124 9.20 28.99 15.64
N ARG A 125 10.28 28.49 16.25
CA ARG A 125 11.49 28.02 15.56
C ARG A 125 12.12 26.81 16.26
N LEU A 126 13.02 26.11 15.56
CA LEU A 126 13.85 25.06 16.14
C LEU A 126 14.80 25.61 17.23
N PRO A 127 15.12 24.80 18.26
CA PRO A 127 16.07 25.17 19.30
C PRO A 127 17.48 25.30 18.73
N GLN A 128 18.24 26.28 19.21
CA GLN A 128 19.58 26.62 18.74
C GLN A 128 20.65 26.40 19.80
N THR A 129 20.25 26.36 21.07
CA THR A 129 21.12 26.09 22.21
C THR A 129 20.46 25.08 23.14
N PRO A 130 21.23 24.43 24.03
CA PRO A 130 20.68 23.49 24.99
C PRO A 130 19.70 24.12 26.01
N GLN A 131 19.63 25.45 26.10
CA GLN A 131 18.70 26.18 26.97
C GLN A 131 17.37 26.52 26.28
N GLU A 132 17.18 26.11 25.03
CA GLU A 132 15.97 26.36 24.27
C GLU A 132 15.20 25.05 24.05
N ILE A 133 13.89 25.06 24.23
CA ILE A 133 13.07 23.84 24.11
C ILE A 133 11.91 24.03 23.14
N LEU A 134 11.60 22.95 22.43
CA LEU A 134 10.47 22.78 21.54
C LEU A 134 9.47 21.84 22.19
N ILE A 135 8.20 22.23 22.24
CA ILE A 135 7.13 21.48 22.92
C ILE A 135 6.17 20.89 21.88
N PRO A 136 5.66 19.66 22.06
CA PRO A 136 4.77 19.07 21.08
C PRO A 136 3.33 19.61 21.25
N GLU A 137 2.61 19.76 20.14
CA GLU A 137 1.24 20.27 20.12
C GLU A 137 0.27 19.40 20.93
N HIS A 138 0.48 18.08 20.95
CA HIS A 138 -0.41 17.17 21.67
C HIS A 138 -0.26 17.20 23.19
N LEU A 139 0.75 17.90 23.72
CA LEU A 139 0.78 18.26 25.14
C LEU A 139 -0.47 19.09 25.52
N TYR A 140 -0.91 19.97 24.62
CA TYR A 140 -2.14 20.73 24.79
C TYR A 140 -3.37 19.92 24.40
N THR A 141 -3.39 19.32 23.21
CA THR A 141 -4.64 18.69 22.70
C THR A 141 -5.00 17.39 23.41
N ASN A 142 -4.03 16.68 24.00
CA ASN A 142 -4.26 15.45 24.77
C ASN A 142 -4.02 15.65 26.27
N GLY A 143 -3.01 16.44 26.66
CA GLY A 143 -2.68 16.66 28.06
C GLY A 143 -3.34 17.88 28.70
N GLY A 144 -4.01 18.75 27.93
CA GLY A 144 -4.61 19.98 28.45
C GLY A 144 -3.60 21.07 28.86
N VAL A 145 -2.28 20.78 28.80
CA VAL A 145 -1.22 21.68 29.26
C VAL A 145 -0.82 22.63 28.13
N SER A 146 -1.09 23.92 28.33
CA SER A 146 -0.76 24.97 27.36
C SER A 146 0.43 25.79 27.79
N TYR A 147 1.39 25.97 26.89
CA TYR A 147 2.55 26.81 27.08
C TYR A 147 2.70 27.85 25.96
N GLN A 148 3.16 29.05 26.29
CA GLN A 148 3.39 30.13 25.33
C GLN A 148 4.84 30.16 24.84
N VAL A 149 5.03 30.37 23.54
CA VAL A 149 6.36 30.61 22.97
C VAL A 149 6.94 31.90 23.57
N GLY A 150 8.18 31.85 24.03
CA GLY A 150 8.85 32.98 24.67
C GLY A 150 8.77 32.99 26.20
N GLN A 151 8.06 32.06 26.84
CA GLN A 151 8.09 31.92 28.30
C GLN A 151 9.20 30.95 28.78
N PRO A 152 9.79 31.18 29.96
CA PRO A 152 10.67 30.21 30.60
C PRO A 152 9.86 29.02 31.14
N LEU A 153 10.45 27.83 31.09
CA LEU A 153 9.90 26.58 31.58
C LEU A 153 10.97 25.88 32.44
N THR A 154 10.71 25.76 33.74
CA THR A 154 11.60 25.05 34.66
C THR A 154 11.11 23.62 34.80
N LEU A 155 11.99 22.66 34.54
CA LEU A 155 11.73 21.22 34.60
C LEU A 155 12.65 20.55 35.61
N GLU A 156 12.07 19.71 36.47
CA GLU A 156 12.80 18.77 37.32
C GLU A 156 12.99 17.47 36.53
N LEU A 157 14.14 17.36 35.87
CA LEU A 157 14.49 16.24 35.01
C LEU A 157 15.01 15.08 35.86
N GLY A 158 14.39 13.92 35.68
CA GLY A 158 14.74 12.69 36.37
C GLY A 158 14.61 11.45 35.49
N ASP A 159 14.91 10.31 36.09
CA ASP A 159 14.77 9.00 35.45
C ASP A 159 13.54 8.29 36.06
N ARG A 160 12.72 7.66 35.23
CA ARG A 160 11.56 6.86 35.67
C ARG A 160 12.06 5.52 36.18
N MET A 161 11.65 5.12 37.38
CA MET A 161 12.07 3.86 37.98
C MET A 161 10.88 3.11 38.59
N VAL A 162 10.90 1.78 38.47
CA VAL A 162 10.06 0.88 39.28
C VAL A 162 11.01 -0.02 40.05
N GLY A 163 11.01 0.10 41.37
CA GLY A 163 12.00 -0.59 42.21
C GLY A 163 13.45 -0.20 41.86
N GLN A 164 14.20 -1.13 41.24
CA GLN A 164 15.58 -0.90 40.78
C GLN A 164 15.70 -0.76 39.26
N ASP A 165 14.60 -0.98 38.52
CA ASP A 165 14.61 -0.99 37.07
C ASP A 165 14.30 0.40 36.52
N THR A 166 15.04 0.80 35.47
CA THR A 166 14.82 2.07 34.77
C THR A 166 13.84 1.88 33.62
N LEU A 167 12.81 2.72 33.56
CA LEU A 167 11.81 2.69 32.51
C LEU A 167 12.14 3.66 31.37
N ASN A 168 11.76 3.30 30.16
CA ASN A 168 11.93 4.11 28.97
C ASN A 168 10.57 4.45 28.31
N GLN A 169 10.61 5.10 27.15
CA GLN A 169 9.41 5.60 26.50
C GLN A 169 8.52 4.51 25.90
N PHE A 170 9.05 3.28 25.77
CA PHE A 170 8.36 2.06 25.32
C PHE A 170 7.66 1.32 26.47
N ASN A 171 7.96 1.66 27.73
CA ASN A 171 7.21 1.18 28.88
C ASN A 171 6.02 2.13 29.11
N PRO A 172 4.76 1.63 29.12
CA PRO A 172 3.59 2.41 29.52
C PRO A 172 3.75 3.04 30.92
N TYR A 173 2.87 3.98 31.27
CA TYR A 173 2.82 4.51 32.64
C TYR A 173 2.35 3.40 33.59
N ILE A 174 3.04 3.23 34.72
CA ILE A 174 2.73 2.21 35.73
C ILE A 174 2.32 2.92 37.02
N ASP A 175 1.03 2.88 37.32
CA ASP A 175 0.45 3.45 38.55
C ASP A 175 -0.63 2.51 39.04
N ASP A 176 -0.18 1.34 39.49
CA ASP A 176 -1.04 0.27 39.93
C ASP A 176 -1.13 0.27 41.47
N GLU A 177 -2.24 0.82 41.98
CA GLU A 177 -2.55 0.86 43.40
C GLU A 177 -2.82 -0.54 43.99
N GLU A 178 -3.13 -1.56 43.17
CA GLU A 178 -3.49 -2.90 43.62
C GLU A 178 -2.28 -3.84 43.78
N THR A 179 -1.31 -3.79 42.87
CA THR A 179 -0.04 -4.56 42.99
C THR A 179 1.00 -3.87 43.88
N GLY A 180 0.83 -2.56 44.12
CA GLY A 180 1.79 -1.73 44.85
C GLY A 180 3.05 -1.39 44.03
N GLU A 181 3.07 -1.72 42.75
CA GLU A 181 4.10 -1.28 41.81
C GLU A 181 3.72 0.11 41.28
N GLN A 182 4.26 1.14 41.93
CA GLN A 182 4.16 2.52 41.46
C GLN A 182 5.50 2.96 40.92
N GLU A 183 5.51 3.55 39.73
CA GLU A 183 6.73 4.18 39.22
C GLU A 183 7.04 5.49 39.95
N GLU A 184 8.32 5.70 40.26
CA GLU A 184 8.81 6.92 40.86
C GLU A 184 9.71 7.68 39.88
N LEU A 185 9.60 9.01 39.89
CA LEU A 185 10.51 9.88 39.16
C LEU A 185 11.67 10.30 40.06
N VAL A 186 12.85 9.74 39.82
CA VAL A 186 14.07 10.10 40.57
C VAL A 186 14.70 11.34 39.95
N ILE A 187 14.47 12.50 40.56
CA ILE A 187 14.97 13.80 40.06
C ILE A 187 16.50 13.82 40.10
N ARG A 188 17.12 14.04 38.94
CA ARG A 188 18.57 14.17 38.78
C ARG A 188 19.01 15.63 38.80
N GLN A 189 18.22 16.50 38.17
CA GLN A 189 18.58 17.91 38.00
C GLN A 189 17.35 18.79 37.75
N THR A 190 17.48 20.09 38.05
CA THR A 190 16.48 21.09 37.69
C THR A 190 17.04 22.03 36.63
N ARG A 191 16.34 22.19 35.51
CA ARG A 191 16.80 22.98 34.37
C ARG A 191 15.72 23.94 33.90
N THR A 192 16.11 25.16 33.56
CA THR A 192 15.21 26.15 32.99
C THR A 192 15.48 26.32 31.51
N PHE A 193 14.46 26.09 30.71
CA PHE A 193 14.47 26.24 29.26
C PHE A 193 13.66 27.46 28.84
N GLN A 194 14.02 28.02 27.70
CA GLN A 194 13.23 29.02 26.99
C GLN A 194 12.40 28.31 25.91
N ILE A 195 11.07 28.40 25.98
CA ILE A 195 10.23 27.81 24.93
C ILE A 195 10.38 28.63 23.65
N VAL A 196 10.81 28.00 22.57
CA VAL A 196 11.09 28.68 21.28
C VAL A 196 10.13 28.29 20.16
N GLY A 197 9.32 27.24 20.35
CA GLY A 197 8.31 26.84 19.38
C GLY A 197 7.46 25.66 19.82
N VAL A 198 6.45 25.38 19.01
CA VAL A 198 5.58 24.22 19.11
C VAL A 198 5.64 23.44 17.80
N TYR A 199 5.68 22.12 17.88
CA TYR A 199 5.75 21.23 16.71
C TYR A 199 4.64 20.18 16.73
N SER A 200 4.27 19.67 15.56
CA SER A 200 3.24 18.64 15.45
C SER A 200 3.71 17.37 16.16
N ARG A 201 2.77 16.55 16.66
CA ARG A 201 3.10 15.27 17.29
C ARG A 201 4.14 14.48 16.47
N PRO A 202 5.28 14.08 17.06
CA PRO A 202 6.26 13.24 16.38
C PRO A 202 5.68 11.85 16.15
N ASP A 203 6.01 11.25 15.01
CA ASP A 203 5.63 9.87 14.73
C ASP A 203 6.45 8.84 15.53
N PHE A 204 7.68 9.20 15.93
CA PHE A 204 8.55 8.36 16.75
C PHE A 204 8.16 8.31 18.23
N GLU A 205 7.03 8.91 18.62
CA GLU A 205 6.42 8.75 19.95
C GLU A 205 5.22 7.80 19.87
N GLU A 206 5.35 6.64 20.51
CA GLU A 206 4.29 5.63 20.56
C GLU A 206 3.01 6.16 21.23
N TYR A 207 1.87 5.56 20.90
CA TYR A 207 0.60 5.99 21.47
C TYR A 207 0.53 5.76 22.99
N THR A 208 1.07 4.64 23.45
CA THR A 208 1.17 4.23 24.86
C THR A 208 2.31 4.91 25.62
N ALA A 209 3.09 5.77 24.96
CA ALA A 209 4.22 6.45 25.57
C ALA A 209 3.78 7.34 26.75
N PRO A 210 4.30 7.16 27.98
CA PRO A 210 3.91 7.92 29.18
C PRO A 210 4.35 9.40 29.22
N GLY A 211 5.10 9.84 28.20
CA GLY A 211 5.64 11.19 28.13
C GLY A 211 5.31 11.89 26.82
N TYR A 212 5.02 13.19 26.88
CA TYR A 212 5.00 14.08 25.72
C TYR A 212 6.44 14.42 25.33
N THR A 213 6.84 14.12 24.09
CA THR A 213 8.23 14.33 23.66
C THR A 213 8.52 15.81 23.42
N ALA A 214 9.39 16.41 24.23
CA ALA A 214 9.95 17.74 24.02
C ALA A 214 11.39 17.67 23.53
N LEU A 215 11.79 18.61 22.67
CA LEU A 215 13.08 18.57 21.98
C LEU A 215 13.93 19.80 22.33
N THR A 216 15.20 19.56 22.68
CA THR A 216 16.24 20.59 22.89
C THR A 216 17.48 20.25 22.06
N VAL A 217 18.49 21.12 22.07
CA VAL A 217 19.82 20.76 21.57
C VAL A 217 20.56 19.95 22.62
N ALA A 218 21.27 18.90 22.20
CA ALA A 218 22.11 18.08 23.07
C ALA A 218 23.13 18.92 23.86
N ASP A 219 23.38 18.52 25.11
CA ASP A 219 24.32 19.17 26.02
C ASP A 219 25.41 18.17 26.39
N LEU A 220 26.48 18.16 25.60
CA LEU A 220 27.58 17.21 25.76
C LEU A 220 28.52 17.55 26.93
N GLU A 221 28.45 18.78 27.45
CA GLU A 221 29.27 19.21 28.58
C GLU A 221 28.69 18.75 29.93
N GLU A 222 27.37 18.51 29.99
CA GLU A 222 26.65 18.17 31.20
C GLU A 222 26.31 16.67 31.21
N ASN A 223 27.12 15.88 31.93
CA ASN A 223 27.00 14.42 32.05
C ASN A 223 26.91 13.71 30.68
N ALA A 224 28.08 13.37 30.13
CA ALA A 224 28.23 12.31 29.13
C ALA A 224 27.77 10.96 29.73
N GLY A 225 26.46 10.80 29.91
CA GLY A 225 25.81 9.57 30.32
C GLY A 225 25.64 8.63 29.13
N ASP A 226 25.58 7.34 29.42
CA ASP A 226 25.46 6.24 28.46
C ASP A 226 24.00 6.04 28.02
N ASN A 227 23.36 7.05 27.42
CA ASN A 227 21.99 6.89 26.94
C ASN A 227 21.66 7.80 25.74
N TYR A 228 22.19 7.41 24.58
CA TYR A 228 21.90 8.02 23.29
C TYR A 228 21.08 7.09 22.43
N ASP A 229 20.10 7.66 21.74
CA ASP A 229 19.41 6.99 20.63
C ASP A 229 20.06 7.45 19.33
N VAL A 230 20.70 6.52 18.63
CA VAL A 230 21.49 6.79 17.42
C VAL A 230 20.70 6.36 16.21
N TYR A 231 20.47 7.30 15.29
CA TYR A 231 19.81 7.06 14.01
C TYR A 231 20.84 7.17 12.89
N PHE A 232 20.88 6.18 12.00
CA PHE A 232 21.91 6.12 10.97
C PHE A 232 21.40 5.60 9.62
N ARG A 233 22.16 5.91 8.57
CA ARG A 233 21.91 5.45 7.20
C ARG A 233 23.11 4.67 6.70
N MET A 234 22.87 3.41 6.29
CA MET A 234 23.84 2.60 5.56
C MET A 234 24.09 3.16 4.14
N LYS A 235 25.32 3.03 3.63
CA LYS A 235 25.67 3.28 2.22
C LYS A 235 24.89 2.36 1.27
N ASN A 236 24.67 1.12 1.70
CA ASN A 236 23.74 0.19 1.07
C ASN A 236 22.59 -0.11 2.04
N PRO A 237 21.38 0.43 1.82
CA PRO A 237 20.27 0.27 2.76
C PRO A 237 19.90 -1.20 3.03
N ALA A 238 20.17 -2.12 2.09
CA ALA A 238 19.86 -3.54 2.24
C ALA A 238 20.66 -4.23 3.36
N GLN A 239 21.84 -3.70 3.72
CA GLN A 239 22.70 -4.29 4.74
C GLN A 239 22.25 -3.96 6.17
N VAL A 240 21.30 -3.05 6.36
CA VAL A 240 20.87 -2.59 7.70
C VAL A 240 20.41 -3.74 8.59
N TYR A 241 19.73 -4.75 8.04
CA TYR A 241 19.23 -5.89 8.80
C TYR A 241 20.34 -6.80 9.31
N GLU A 242 21.41 -6.99 8.54
CA GLU A 242 22.58 -7.76 8.97
C GLU A 242 23.43 -6.96 9.95
N TYR A 243 23.57 -5.65 9.69
CA TYR A 243 24.30 -4.72 10.55
C TYR A 243 23.68 -4.61 11.95
N LEU A 244 22.35 -4.51 12.05
CA LEU A 244 21.68 -4.47 13.36
C LEU A 244 21.75 -5.79 14.12
N LYS A 245 21.78 -6.93 13.43
CA LYS A 245 21.96 -8.26 14.08
C LYS A 245 23.32 -8.44 14.73
N SER A 246 24.34 -7.69 14.29
CA SER A 246 25.67 -7.75 14.90
C SER A 246 25.82 -6.83 16.12
N MET A 247 24.83 -5.97 16.38
CA MET A 247 24.82 -5.08 17.54
C MET A 247 24.28 -5.78 18.78
N ASP A 248 24.92 -5.55 19.92
CA ASP A 248 24.48 -6.01 21.24
C ASP A 248 23.76 -4.87 21.98
N CYS A 249 22.69 -4.36 21.40
CA CYS A 249 21.86 -3.28 21.97
C CYS A 249 20.43 -3.32 21.41
N GLY A 250 19.52 -2.59 22.06
CA GLY A 250 18.18 -2.36 21.52
C GLY A 250 18.29 -1.69 20.15
N SER A 251 17.60 -2.20 19.14
CA SER A 251 17.69 -1.65 17.78
C SER A 251 16.37 -1.70 17.02
N GLY A 252 16.24 -0.82 16.02
CA GLY A 252 15.05 -0.70 15.20
C GLY A 252 15.38 -0.32 13.75
N THR A 253 14.41 -0.49 12.86
CA THR A 253 14.53 -0.08 11.45
C THR A 253 13.41 0.84 11.04
N ASN A 254 13.71 1.80 10.18
CA ASN A 254 12.69 2.60 9.52
C ASN A 254 12.11 1.82 8.33
N THR A 255 11.14 0.96 8.63
CA THR A 255 10.55 0.04 7.65
C THR A 255 9.96 0.77 6.44
N SER A 256 9.31 1.92 6.65
CA SER A 256 8.69 2.70 5.56
C SER A 256 9.72 3.28 4.60
N VAL A 257 10.77 3.91 5.11
CA VAL A 257 11.83 4.50 4.27
C VAL A 257 12.62 3.42 3.54
N LEU A 258 12.93 2.31 4.21
CA LEU A 258 13.57 1.16 3.57
C LEU A 258 12.69 0.63 2.43
N LEU A 259 11.41 0.38 2.70
CA LEU A 259 10.45 -0.15 1.73
C LEU A 259 10.38 0.72 0.49
N TYR A 260 10.22 2.04 0.66
CA TYR A 260 10.13 2.99 -0.45
C TYR A 260 11.48 3.25 -1.15
N SER A 261 12.60 2.95 -0.49
CA SER A 261 13.93 2.92 -1.09
C SER A 261 14.20 1.63 -1.89
N GLY A 262 13.23 0.72 -1.93
CA GLY A 262 13.34 -0.58 -2.63
C GLY A 262 13.98 -1.67 -1.79
N VAL A 263 14.15 -1.47 -0.48
CA VAL A 263 14.65 -2.46 0.47
C VAL A 263 13.50 -2.90 1.35
N SER A 264 13.04 -4.14 1.16
CA SER A 264 11.95 -4.68 1.96
C SER A 264 12.44 -5.93 2.68
N LYS A 265 11.94 -6.15 3.89
CA LYS A 265 12.02 -7.45 4.57
C LYS A 265 11.30 -8.54 3.74
N TYR A 266 10.24 -8.16 3.01
CA TYR A 266 9.43 -9.05 2.17
C TYR A 266 9.52 -8.64 0.70
N ASP A 267 9.99 -9.56 -0.17
CA ASP A 267 10.11 -9.31 -1.62
C ASP A 267 8.77 -9.06 -2.33
N SER A 268 7.65 -9.39 -1.69
CA SER A 268 6.30 -9.31 -2.25
C SER A 268 5.92 -7.91 -2.72
N PHE A 269 6.20 -6.87 -1.95
CA PHE A 269 5.82 -5.49 -2.29
C PHE A 269 6.55 -4.99 -3.53
N ASN A 270 7.88 -5.14 -3.56
CA ASN A 270 8.70 -4.79 -4.71
C ASN A 270 8.31 -5.60 -5.95
N THR A 271 8.05 -6.90 -5.77
CA THR A 271 7.57 -7.78 -6.83
C THR A 271 6.23 -7.32 -7.37
N MET A 272 5.30 -6.91 -6.49
CA MET A 272 3.99 -6.38 -6.87
C MET A 272 4.13 -5.11 -7.72
N LEU A 273 4.87 -4.10 -7.25
CA LEU A 273 5.09 -2.86 -8.01
C LEU A 273 5.78 -3.11 -9.36
N MET A 274 6.81 -3.96 -9.39
CA MET A 274 7.51 -4.30 -10.61
C MET A 274 6.64 -5.10 -11.58
N SER A 275 5.80 -6.01 -11.08
CA SER A 275 4.84 -6.76 -11.89
C SER A 275 3.82 -5.83 -12.52
N LEU A 276 3.34 -4.82 -11.78
CA LEU A 276 2.36 -3.85 -12.24
C LEU A 276 2.91 -3.06 -13.44
N VAL A 277 4.10 -2.49 -13.28
CA VAL A 277 4.79 -1.76 -14.37
C VAL A 277 5.06 -2.69 -15.56
N THR A 278 5.48 -3.93 -15.30
CA THR A 278 5.81 -4.90 -16.36
C THR A 278 4.59 -5.26 -17.20
N VAL A 279 3.44 -5.52 -16.58
CA VAL A 279 2.19 -5.83 -17.29
C VAL A 279 1.74 -4.64 -18.14
N LEU A 280 1.75 -3.42 -17.58
CA LEU A 280 1.40 -2.19 -18.31
C LEU A 280 2.30 -1.96 -19.53
N VAL A 281 3.62 -2.05 -19.34
CA VAL A 281 4.59 -1.91 -20.43
C VAL A 281 4.39 -3.02 -21.47
N GLY A 282 4.07 -4.24 -21.05
CA GLY A 282 3.73 -5.35 -21.93
C GLY A 282 2.51 -5.07 -22.82
N LEU A 283 1.42 -4.55 -22.24
CA LEU A 283 0.22 -4.15 -22.98
C LEU A 283 0.51 -3.01 -23.97
N ILE A 284 1.26 -2.00 -23.53
CA ILE A 284 1.70 -0.88 -24.37
C ILE A 284 2.54 -1.38 -25.55
N MET A 285 3.51 -2.27 -25.30
CA MET A 285 4.34 -2.86 -26.34
C MET A 285 3.51 -3.67 -27.32
N PHE A 286 2.57 -4.49 -26.85
CA PHE A 286 1.70 -5.30 -27.70
C PHE A 286 0.86 -4.43 -28.66
N GLY A 287 0.23 -3.38 -28.13
CA GLY A 287 -0.51 -2.40 -28.93
C GLY A 287 0.37 -1.66 -29.93
N SER A 288 1.51 -1.17 -29.45
CA SER A 288 2.49 -0.45 -30.27
C SER A 288 3.02 -1.31 -31.42
N VAL A 289 3.32 -2.59 -31.15
CA VAL A 289 3.78 -3.53 -32.18
C VAL A 289 2.75 -3.68 -33.27
N SER A 290 1.47 -3.86 -32.93
CA SER A 290 0.38 -3.96 -33.91
C SER A 290 0.28 -2.72 -34.80
N LEU A 291 0.31 -1.52 -34.18
CA LEU A 291 0.18 -0.24 -34.87
C LEU A 291 1.35 0.01 -35.83
N ILE A 292 2.58 -0.15 -35.36
CA ILE A 292 3.80 0.10 -36.14
C ILE A 292 3.99 -0.98 -37.22
N TYR A 293 3.66 -2.24 -36.90
CA TYR A 293 3.67 -3.33 -37.88
C TYR A 293 2.77 -3.03 -39.08
N ASN A 294 1.56 -2.52 -38.83
CA ASN A 294 0.63 -2.19 -39.91
C ASN A 294 1.20 -1.12 -40.84
N ALA A 295 1.85 -0.09 -40.28
CA ALA A 295 2.53 0.95 -41.04
C ALA A 295 3.66 0.37 -41.93
N PHE A 296 4.54 -0.46 -41.37
CA PHE A 296 5.62 -1.09 -42.15
C PHE A 296 5.12 -2.13 -43.15
N ALA A 297 4.07 -2.89 -42.82
CA ALA A 297 3.48 -3.88 -43.72
C ALA A 297 2.90 -3.22 -44.97
N ILE A 298 2.18 -2.11 -44.82
CA ILE A 298 1.68 -1.29 -45.93
C ILE A 298 2.88 -0.74 -46.72
N SER A 299 3.89 -0.23 -46.02
CA SER A 299 5.09 0.35 -46.62
C SER A 299 5.89 -0.64 -47.50
N VAL A 300 6.04 -1.88 -47.04
CA VAL A 300 6.70 -2.95 -47.80
C VAL A 300 5.83 -3.42 -48.97
N SER A 301 4.52 -3.59 -48.75
CA SER A 301 3.60 -4.08 -49.78
C SER A 301 3.58 -3.19 -51.02
N GLU A 302 3.58 -1.87 -50.85
CA GLU A 302 3.56 -0.95 -51.98
C GLU A 302 4.92 -0.83 -52.69
N ARG A 303 6.02 -1.03 -51.97
CA ARG A 303 7.38 -1.00 -52.53
C ARG A 303 7.85 -2.35 -53.08
N THR A 304 6.96 -3.35 -53.12
CA THR A 304 7.26 -4.68 -53.68
C THR A 304 7.90 -4.59 -55.08
N ARG A 305 7.41 -3.70 -55.95
CA ARG A 305 8.00 -3.48 -57.29
C ARG A 305 9.44 -2.97 -57.23
N GLN A 306 9.73 -2.04 -56.32
CA GLN A 306 11.09 -1.49 -56.13
C GLN A 306 12.05 -2.58 -55.63
N PHE A 307 11.61 -3.40 -54.67
CA PHE A 307 12.40 -4.55 -54.20
C PHE A 307 12.64 -5.57 -55.32
N GLY A 308 11.64 -5.80 -56.18
CA GLY A 308 11.77 -6.62 -57.38
C GLY A 308 12.85 -6.14 -58.34
N LEU A 309 12.82 -4.86 -58.70
CA LEU A 309 13.82 -4.24 -59.58
C LEU A 309 15.22 -4.32 -58.99
N LEU A 310 15.39 -4.02 -57.69
CA LEU A 310 16.68 -4.15 -57.02
C LEU A 310 17.18 -5.60 -57.00
N SER A 311 16.28 -6.57 -56.79
CA SER A 311 16.64 -8.00 -56.86
C SER A 311 17.06 -8.44 -58.26
N SER A 312 16.45 -7.88 -59.32
CA SER A 312 16.84 -8.14 -60.71
C SER A 312 18.23 -7.59 -61.05
N VAL A 313 18.65 -6.51 -60.40
CA VAL A 313 19.99 -5.92 -60.56
C VAL A 313 21.03 -6.59 -59.65
N GLY A 314 20.65 -7.64 -58.90
CA GLY A 314 21.57 -8.46 -58.10
C GLY A 314 21.57 -8.18 -56.59
N ALA A 315 20.62 -7.40 -56.06
CA ALA A 315 20.52 -7.19 -54.61
C ALA A 315 20.18 -8.51 -53.90
N THR A 316 20.96 -8.85 -52.87
CA THR A 316 20.75 -10.06 -52.08
C THR A 316 19.50 -9.94 -51.20
N LYS A 317 18.87 -11.08 -50.87
CA LYS A 317 17.74 -11.14 -49.93
C LYS A 317 18.06 -10.46 -48.60
N ARG A 318 19.29 -10.65 -48.07
CA ARG A 318 19.75 -10.01 -46.83
C ARG A 318 19.80 -8.49 -46.96
N GLN A 319 20.25 -7.94 -48.09
CA GLN A 319 20.27 -6.49 -48.35
C GLN A 319 18.85 -5.91 -48.42
N LEU A 320 17.92 -6.59 -49.10
CA LEU A 320 16.50 -6.19 -49.15
C LEU A 320 15.86 -6.10 -47.76
N GLY A 321 16.07 -7.12 -46.92
CA GLY A 321 15.56 -7.11 -45.54
C GLY A 321 16.24 -6.07 -44.65
N ARG A 322 17.55 -5.84 -44.82
CA ARG A 322 18.29 -4.79 -44.10
C ARG A 322 17.80 -3.39 -44.45
N MET A 323 17.36 -3.15 -45.69
CA MET A 323 16.79 -1.84 -46.04
C MET A 323 15.55 -1.49 -45.20
N VAL A 324 14.67 -2.46 -44.93
CA VAL A 324 13.48 -2.25 -44.09
C VAL A 324 13.87 -1.99 -42.63
N LEU A 325 14.87 -2.69 -42.10
CA LEU A 325 15.35 -2.44 -40.73
C LEU A 325 16.07 -1.09 -40.60
N LEU A 326 16.86 -0.69 -41.61
CA LEU A 326 17.49 0.63 -41.66
C LEU A 326 16.45 1.74 -41.74
N GLU A 327 15.34 1.50 -42.43
CA GLU A 327 14.24 2.45 -42.47
C GLU A 327 13.61 2.64 -41.09
N ALA A 328 13.34 1.53 -40.40
CA ALA A 328 12.87 1.59 -39.02
C ALA A 328 13.83 2.37 -38.13
N LEU A 329 15.14 2.11 -38.25
CA LEU A 329 16.16 2.81 -37.48
C LEU A 329 16.21 4.32 -37.78
N PHE A 330 16.12 4.74 -39.04
CA PHE A 330 16.09 6.16 -39.39
C PHE A 330 14.85 6.89 -38.86
N VAL A 331 13.70 6.22 -38.90
CA VAL A 331 12.45 6.77 -38.38
C VAL A 331 12.50 6.80 -36.84
N SER A 332 13.11 5.80 -36.19
CA SER A 332 13.34 5.78 -34.74
C SER A 332 14.25 6.90 -34.24
N VAL A 333 15.29 7.27 -34.98
CA VAL A 333 16.20 8.37 -34.60
C VAL A 333 15.45 9.69 -34.42
N VAL A 334 14.34 9.88 -35.11
CA VAL A 334 13.47 11.06 -34.94
C VAL A 334 12.32 10.77 -33.98
N GLY A 335 11.67 9.61 -34.13
CA GLY A 335 10.47 9.27 -33.37
C GLY A 335 10.73 9.04 -31.88
N ILE A 336 11.84 8.41 -31.51
CA ILE A 336 12.15 8.11 -30.11
C ILE A 336 12.46 9.39 -29.32
N PRO A 337 13.36 10.30 -29.74
CA PRO A 337 13.59 11.53 -29.00
C PRO A 337 12.33 12.39 -28.83
N LEU A 338 11.52 12.52 -29.90
CA LEU A 338 10.24 13.24 -29.83
C LEU A 338 9.23 12.53 -28.93
N GLY A 339 9.22 11.20 -28.94
CA GLY A 339 8.39 10.38 -28.04
C GLY A 339 8.78 10.56 -26.57
N VAL A 340 10.07 10.49 -26.24
CA VAL A 340 10.56 10.74 -24.88
C VAL A 340 10.17 12.13 -24.41
N LEU A 341 10.38 13.16 -25.23
CA LEU A 341 9.99 14.54 -24.89
C LEU A 341 8.48 14.69 -24.67
N ALA A 342 7.66 14.09 -25.56
CA ALA A 342 6.21 14.12 -25.42
C ALA A 342 5.74 13.33 -24.19
N GLY A 343 6.37 12.19 -23.89
CA GLY A 343 6.06 11.36 -22.73
C GLY A 343 6.37 12.07 -21.42
N LEU A 344 7.58 12.63 -21.28
CA LEU A 344 8.00 13.41 -20.10
C LEU A 344 7.17 14.69 -19.94
N GLY A 345 6.88 15.40 -21.04
CA GLY A 345 6.03 16.59 -21.00
C GLY A 345 4.59 16.26 -20.58
N GLY A 346 4.01 15.22 -21.18
CA GLY A 346 2.65 14.77 -20.85
C GLY A 346 2.52 14.34 -19.40
N ILE A 347 3.42 13.46 -18.94
CA ILE A 347 3.36 12.99 -17.54
C ILE A 347 3.68 14.10 -16.55
N GLY A 348 4.60 15.03 -16.87
CA GLY A 348 4.89 16.18 -16.01
C GLY A 348 3.68 17.08 -15.80
N ILE A 349 2.89 17.32 -16.86
CA ILE A 349 1.63 18.07 -16.75
C ILE A 349 0.63 17.31 -15.88
N THR A 350 0.43 16.01 -16.12
CA THR A 350 -0.49 15.17 -15.34
C THR A 350 -0.12 15.17 -13.86
N LEU A 351 1.16 14.93 -13.53
CA LEU A 351 1.63 14.91 -12.14
C LEU A 351 1.42 16.25 -11.45
N ARG A 352 1.56 17.38 -12.15
CA ARG A 352 1.29 18.71 -11.56
C ARG A 352 -0.16 18.87 -11.12
N PHE A 353 -1.12 18.39 -11.90
CA PHE A 353 -2.55 18.43 -11.53
C PHE A 353 -2.86 17.46 -10.40
N VAL A 354 -2.33 16.23 -10.47
CA VAL A 354 -2.55 15.20 -9.45
C VAL A 354 -1.90 15.58 -8.12
N SER A 355 -0.72 16.20 -8.13
CA SER A 355 0.01 16.64 -6.93
C SER A 355 -0.81 17.57 -6.05
N GLY A 356 -1.54 18.52 -6.65
CA GLY A 356 -2.42 19.42 -5.90
C GLY A 356 -3.62 18.71 -5.27
N LEU A 357 -4.16 17.67 -5.91
CA LEU A 357 -5.21 16.83 -5.34
C LEU A 357 -4.66 15.98 -4.19
N MET A 358 -3.52 15.32 -4.40
CA MET A 358 -2.87 14.49 -3.37
C MET A 358 -2.61 15.28 -2.10
N MET A 359 -1.91 16.42 -2.15
CA MET A 359 -1.63 17.24 -0.96
C MET A 359 -2.90 17.71 -0.24
N ARG A 360 -4.00 17.94 -0.96
CA ARG A 360 -5.27 18.36 -0.37
C ARG A 360 -5.97 17.23 0.39
N TYR A 361 -5.87 15.99 -0.11
CA TYR A 361 -6.55 14.84 0.47
C TYR A 361 -5.70 14.07 1.48
N SER A 362 -4.37 14.04 1.33
CA SER A 362 -3.48 13.30 2.23
C SER A 362 -3.12 14.06 3.51
N LEU A 363 -3.41 15.36 3.60
CA LEU A 363 -2.96 16.26 4.68
C LEU A 363 -1.43 16.30 4.89
N ILE A 364 -0.67 15.69 3.99
CA ILE A 364 0.79 15.66 4.01
C ILE A 364 1.31 16.70 3.00
N PRO A 365 2.09 17.71 3.42
CA PRO A 365 2.54 18.81 2.57
C PRO A 365 3.72 18.44 1.65
N VAL A 366 3.76 17.20 1.18
CA VAL A 366 4.78 16.69 0.26
C VAL A 366 4.23 16.73 -1.17
N PRO A 367 4.85 17.46 -2.11
CA PRO A 367 4.37 17.49 -3.49
C PRO A 367 4.88 16.30 -4.30
N LEU A 368 3.99 15.64 -5.03
CA LEU A 368 4.37 14.70 -6.09
C LEU A 368 5.08 15.45 -7.23
N ARG A 369 6.37 15.16 -7.43
CA ARG A 369 7.23 15.81 -8.44
C ARG A 369 7.67 14.82 -9.52
N LEU A 370 7.84 15.31 -10.74
CA LEU A 370 8.43 14.53 -11.82
C LEU A 370 9.92 14.26 -11.51
N ARG A 371 10.28 13.00 -11.31
CA ARG A 371 11.66 12.54 -11.12
C ARG A 371 12.15 11.86 -12.38
N ILE A 372 13.30 12.29 -12.88
CA ILE A 372 13.88 11.78 -14.13
C ILE A 372 15.23 11.14 -13.81
N SER A 373 15.32 9.81 -13.92
CA SER A 373 16.59 9.10 -13.87
C SER A 373 17.10 8.81 -15.28
N PRO A 374 18.38 9.09 -15.59
CA PRO A 374 18.99 8.71 -16.86
C PRO A 374 18.86 7.22 -17.16
N TYR A 375 18.89 6.36 -16.14
CA TYR A 375 18.73 4.91 -16.29
C TYR A 375 17.33 4.54 -16.79
N VAL A 376 16.29 5.18 -16.22
CA VAL A 376 14.89 4.94 -16.60
C VAL A 376 14.62 5.45 -18.02
N VAL A 377 15.12 6.63 -18.37
CA VAL A 377 15.03 7.15 -19.74
C VAL A 377 15.77 6.24 -20.73
N GLY A 378 16.97 5.78 -20.38
CA GLY A 378 17.74 4.83 -21.18
C GLY A 378 17.00 3.52 -21.41
N ALA A 379 16.39 2.95 -20.37
CA ALA A 379 15.57 1.74 -20.45
C ALA A 379 14.34 1.97 -21.35
N ALA A 380 13.63 3.09 -21.22
CA ALA A 380 12.48 3.42 -22.07
C ALA A 380 12.87 3.58 -23.55
N VAL A 381 14.02 4.21 -23.83
CA VAL A 381 14.59 4.33 -25.19
C VAL A 381 14.92 2.95 -25.76
N LEU A 382 15.56 2.09 -24.98
CA LEU A 382 15.93 0.75 -25.39
C LEU A 382 14.70 -0.13 -25.65
N LEU A 383 13.72 -0.11 -24.75
CA LEU A 383 12.45 -0.81 -24.92
C LEU A 383 11.70 -0.32 -26.17
N SER A 384 11.59 1.00 -26.35
CA SER A 384 10.96 1.59 -27.54
C SER A 384 11.66 1.14 -28.83
N LEU A 385 12.99 1.12 -28.84
CA LEU A 385 13.77 0.63 -29.98
C LEU A 385 13.48 -0.86 -30.25
N ILE A 386 13.44 -1.70 -29.22
CA ILE A 386 13.08 -3.12 -29.32
C ILE A 386 11.66 -3.26 -29.91
N THR A 387 10.67 -2.51 -29.40
CA THR A 387 9.30 -2.50 -29.90
C THR A 387 9.25 -2.20 -31.40
N VAL A 388 9.97 -1.15 -31.85
CA VAL A 388 10.02 -0.77 -33.27
C VAL A 388 10.68 -1.85 -34.12
N LEU A 389 11.80 -2.42 -33.66
CA LEU A 389 12.51 -3.46 -34.38
C LEU A 389 11.68 -4.75 -34.51
N LEU A 390 10.99 -5.17 -33.45
CA LEU A 390 10.06 -6.29 -33.48
C LEU A 390 8.93 -6.04 -34.49
N SER A 391 8.38 -4.83 -34.50
CA SER A 391 7.33 -4.42 -35.45
C SER A 391 7.79 -4.49 -36.91
N ALA A 392 9.03 -4.07 -37.19
CA ALA A 392 9.61 -4.06 -38.52
C ALA A 392 10.15 -5.44 -38.95
N TRP A 393 10.32 -6.39 -38.02
CA TRP A 393 10.96 -7.68 -38.30
C TRP A 393 10.13 -8.55 -39.25
N ILE A 394 8.83 -8.71 -38.99
CA ILE A 394 7.94 -9.52 -39.86
C ILE A 394 7.89 -8.91 -41.29
N PRO A 395 7.65 -7.60 -41.48
CA PRO A 395 7.75 -6.95 -42.79
C PRO A 395 9.12 -7.11 -43.46
N SER A 396 10.22 -7.02 -42.70
CA SER A 396 11.57 -7.26 -43.21
C SER A 396 11.73 -8.68 -43.76
N VAL A 397 11.23 -9.70 -43.04
CA VAL A 397 11.24 -11.09 -43.53
C VAL A 397 10.40 -11.24 -44.79
N ARG A 398 9.26 -10.56 -44.89
CA ARG A 398 8.45 -10.55 -46.12
C ARG A 398 9.20 -9.96 -47.30
N ALA A 399 9.90 -8.84 -47.12
CA ALA A 399 10.72 -8.23 -48.18
C ALA A 399 11.81 -9.18 -48.70
N LYS A 400 12.43 -10.00 -47.82
CA LYS A 400 13.42 -11.02 -48.21
C LYS A 400 12.85 -12.13 -49.10
N ARG A 401 11.53 -12.36 -49.07
CA ARG A 401 10.84 -13.44 -49.79
C ARG A 401 10.24 -13.00 -51.12
N VAL A 402 10.25 -11.71 -51.44
CA VAL A 402 9.76 -11.19 -52.73
C VAL A 402 10.74 -11.58 -53.83
N THR A 403 10.26 -12.28 -54.86
CA THR A 403 11.06 -12.61 -56.05
C THR A 403 10.89 -11.55 -57.15
N ALA A 404 11.92 -11.38 -58.00
CA ALA A 404 11.88 -10.45 -59.13
C ALA A 404 10.64 -10.64 -60.03
N ILE A 405 10.31 -11.89 -60.34
CA ILE A 405 9.17 -12.25 -61.19
C ILE A 405 7.82 -11.92 -60.51
N GLU A 406 7.69 -12.17 -59.20
CA GLU A 406 6.48 -11.86 -58.44
C GLU A 406 6.25 -10.36 -58.27
N ALA A 407 7.34 -9.59 -58.15
CA ALA A 407 7.28 -8.14 -58.00
C ALA A 407 6.93 -7.42 -59.31
N ILE A 408 7.36 -7.95 -60.46
CA ILE A 408 7.08 -7.36 -61.78
C ILE A 408 5.68 -7.73 -62.27
N ARG A 409 5.18 -8.94 -61.97
CA ARG A 409 3.84 -9.38 -62.42
C ARG A 409 2.67 -8.55 -61.87
N GLN A 410 2.86 -7.75 -60.80
CA GLN A 410 1.85 -6.90 -60.13
C GLN A 410 0.50 -7.58 -59.74
N SER A 411 0.26 -8.84 -60.06
CA SER A 411 -1.03 -9.54 -59.89
C SER A 411 -1.21 -10.14 -58.49
N GLN A 412 -0.80 -9.44 -57.43
CA GLN A 412 -0.82 -10.00 -56.07
C GLN A 412 -2.21 -9.98 -55.39
N ASP A 413 -3.14 -9.12 -55.81
CA ASP A 413 -4.42 -8.98 -55.08
C ASP A 413 -5.58 -9.83 -55.60
N VAL A 414 -5.50 -10.38 -56.81
CA VAL A 414 -6.49 -11.31 -57.34
C VAL A 414 -5.78 -12.45 -58.04
N ARG A 415 -5.44 -13.51 -57.27
CA ARG A 415 -5.26 -14.83 -57.89
C ARG A 415 -6.64 -15.29 -58.33
N GLY A 416 -7.03 -14.93 -59.55
CA GLY A 416 -8.21 -15.50 -60.20
C GLY A 416 -8.00 -17.00 -60.31
N LYS A 417 -8.53 -17.78 -59.36
CA LYS A 417 -8.70 -19.21 -59.60
C LYS A 417 -9.76 -19.32 -60.69
N SER A 418 -9.48 -20.11 -61.72
CA SER A 418 -10.39 -20.35 -62.86
C SER A 418 -11.77 -20.91 -62.47
N ARG A 419 -11.98 -21.27 -61.19
CA ARG A 419 -13.25 -21.80 -60.66
C ARG A 419 -14.01 -20.75 -59.83
N PRO A 420 -15.30 -20.52 -60.10
CA PRO A 420 -16.12 -19.57 -59.35
C PRO A 420 -16.22 -20.00 -57.88
N VAL A 421 -16.08 -19.02 -56.99
CA VAL A 421 -16.18 -19.23 -55.54
C VAL A 421 -17.64 -19.51 -55.18
N LYS A 422 -17.95 -20.77 -54.86
CA LYS A 422 -19.27 -21.17 -54.33
C LYS A 422 -19.48 -20.61 -52.90
N THR A 423 -20.66 -20.04 -52.67
CA THR A 423 -21.19 -19.61 -51.36
C THR A 423 -22.38 -20.49 -51.00
N GLY A 424 -22.52 -20.88 -49.72
CA GLY A 424 -23.58 -21.77 -49.27
C GLY A 424 -24.89 -21.02 -49.05
N TRP A 425 -26.03 -21.70 -49.19
CA TRP A 425 -27.38 -21.12 -49.08
C TRP A 425 -27.63 -20.43 -47.72
N LEU A 426 -27.11 -21.00 -46.63
CA LEU A 426 -27.15 -20.41 -45.27
C LEU A 426 -26.54 -19.01 -45.19
N GLN A 427 -25.49 -18.71 -45.96
CA GLN A 427 -24.87 -17.37 -45.95
C GLN A 427 -25.74 -16.32 -46.61
N TYR A 428 -26.44 -16.68 -47.68
CA TYR A 428 -27.38 -15.77 -48.32
C TYR A 428 -28.58 -15.49 -47.41
N ARG A 429 -29.03 -16.51 -46.65
CA ARG A 429 -30.15 -16.37 -45.72
C ARG A 429 -29.81 -15.51 -44.48
N LEU A 430 -28.60 -15.64 -43.93
CA LEU A 430 -28.18 -14.89 -42.74
C LEU A 430 -27.70 -13.46 -43.04
N PHE A 431 -27.06 -13.23 -44.18
CA PHE A 431 -26.34 -11.97 -44.46
C PHE A 431 -26.66 -11.34 -45.83
N GLY A 432 -27.59 -11.92 -46.59
CA GLY A 432 -28.02 -11.40 -47.88
C GLY A 432 -26.93 -11.32 -48.95
N LEU A 433 -27.20 -10.51 -49.98
CA LEU A 433 -26.26 -10.18 -51.05
C LEU A 433 -24.93 -9.58 -50.52
N PRO A 434 -24.92 -8.68 -49.50
CA PRO A 434 -23.69 -8.13 -48.94
C PRO A 434 -22.78 -9.21 -48.34
N GLY A 435 -23.34 -10.20 -47.62
CA GLY A 435 -22.57 -11.30 -47.05
C GLY A 435 -21.95 -12.24 -48.10
N VAL A 436 -22.67 -12.47 -49.20
CA VAL A 436 -22.16 -13.27 -50.34
C VAL A 436 -21.02 -12.55 -51.05
N LEU A 437 -21.17 -11.25 -51.31
CA LEU A 437 -20.13 -10.41 -51.90
C LEU A 437 -18.91 -10.31 -50.98
N GLY A 438 -19.13 -10.10 -49.67
CA GLY A 438 -18.10 -10.12 -48.65
C GLY A 438 -17.32 -11.43 -48.67
N LYS A 439 -17.99 -12.59 -48.63
CA LYS A 439 -17.34 -13.91 -48.67
C LYS A 439 -16.53 -14.16 -49.94
N LYS A 440 -17.02 -13.72 -51.10
CA LYS A 440 -16.25 -13.78 -52.36
C LYS A 440 -15.02 -12.88 -52.30
N TYR A 441 -15.16 -11.66 -51.80
CA TYR A 441 -14.05 -10.73 -51.61
C TYR A 441 -13.00 -11.29 -50.64
N TYR A 442 -13.43 -11.86 -49.51
CA TYR A 442 -12.57 -12.49 -48.51
C TYR A 442 -11.80 -13.70 -49.03
N LYS A 443 -12.43 -14.56 -49.84
CA LYS A 443 -11.76 -15.72 -50.45
C LYS A 443 -10.73 -15.31 -51.51
N ASN A 444 -10.92 -14.16 -52.17
CA ASN A 444 -10.03 -13.65 -53.20
C ASN A 444 -8.86 -12.84 -52.62
N SER A 445 -9.06 -12.03 -51.57
CA SER A 445 -8.01 -11.24 -50.90
C SER A 445 -7.74 -11.69 -49.46
N LYS A 446 -7.39 -12.98 -49.29
CA LYS A 446 -7.16 -13.59 -47.97
C LYS A 446 -6.12 -12.87 -47.11
N ARG A 447 -5.17 -12.16 -47.73
CA ARG A 447 -4.09 -11.44 -47.01
C ARG A 447 -4.60 -10.15 -46.37
N LYS A 448 -5.33 -9.30 -47.13
CA LYS A 448 -5.92 -8.06 -46.61
C LYS A 448 -6.94 -8.36 -45.52
N TYR A 449 -7.79 -9.35 -45.76
CA TYR A 449 -8.77 -9.81 -44.78
C TYR A 449 -8.15 -10.26 -43.45
N ARG A 450 -7.12 -11.11 -43.50
CA ARG A 450 -6.42 -11.55 -42.28
C ARG A 450 -5.80 -10.38 -41.53
N ALA A 451 -5.25 -9.39 -42.23
CA ALA A 451 -4.69 -8.20 -41.59
C ALA A 451 -5.77 -7.38 -40.87
N THR A 452 -6.93 -7.14 -41.50
CA THR A 452 -8.05 -6.41 -40.89
C THR A 452 -8.65 -7.14 -39.68
N ILE A 453 -8.80 -8.46 -39.76
CA ILE A 453 -9.26 -9.26 -38.61
C ILE A 453 -8.25 -9.23 -37.48
N VAL A 454 -6.96 -9.41 -37.78
CA VAL A 454 -5.92 -9.38 -36.76
C VAL A 454 -5.89 -7.99 -36.10
N SER A 455 -5.96 -6.89 -36.86
CA SER A 455 -5.99 -5.56 -36.24
C SER A 455 -7.21 -5.34 -35.36
N LEU A 456 -8.41 -5.79 -35.79
CA LEU A 456 -9.63 -5.67 -35.00
C LEU A 456 -9.54 -6.53 -33.72
N PHE A 457 -9.07 -7.77 -33.85
CA PHE A 457 -8.85 -8.68 -32.73
C PHE A 457 -7.88 -8.08 -31.71
N MET A 458 -6.72 -7.59 -32.15
CA MET A 458 -5.71 -6.98 -31.27
C MET A 458 -6.27 -5.74 -30.56
N SER A 459 -7.12 -4.95 -31.22
CA SER A 459 -7.80 -3.79 -30.62
C SER A 459 -8.76 -4.22 -29.50
N ILE A 460 -9.58 -5.24 -29.74
CA ILE A 460 -10.55 -5.74 -28.74
C ILE A 460 -9.79 -6.33 -27.55
N VAL A 461 -8.78 -7.17 -27.81
CA VAL A 461 -7.94 -7.76 -26.75
C VAL A 461 -7.30 -6.68 -25.90
N LEU A 462 -6.68 -5.68 -26.53
CA LEU A 462 -6.01 -4.60 -25.79
C LEU A 462 -6.99 -3.76 -24.97
N PHE A 463 -8.16 -3.45 -25.52
CA PHE A 463 -9.21 -2.73 -24.78
C PHE A 463 -9.68 -3.51 -23.55
N VAL A 464 -10.05 -4.78 -23.74
CA VAL A 464 -10.53 -5.64 -22.63
C VAL A 464 -9.43 -5.83 -21.59
N SER A 465 -8.18 -6.07 -22.00
CA SER A 465 -7.06 -6.22 -21.07
C SER A 465 -6.80 -4.95 -20.26
N VAL A 466 -6.81 -3.77 -20.88
CA VAL A 466 -6.61 -2.50 -20.15
C VAL A 466 -7.76 -2.21 -19.19
N CYS A 467 -9.01 -2.40 -19.60
CA CYS A 467 -10.17 -2.18 -18.73
C CYS A 467 -10.19 -3.14 -17.54
N SER A 468 -9.99 -4.43 -17.79
CA SER A 468 -9.92 -5.45 -16.74
C SER A 468 -8.76 -5.19 -15.79
N TYR A 469 -7.59 -4.87 -16.31
CA TYR A 469 -6.42 -4.55 -15.50
C TYR A 469 -6.61 -3.30 -14.65
N THR A 470 -7.22 -2.24 -15.20
CA THR A 470 -7.54 -1.03 -14.44
C THR A 470 -8.56 -1.32 -13.34
N GLY A 471 -9.55 -2.17 -13.61
CA GLY A 471 -10.51 -2.64 -12.60
C GLY A 471 -9.81 -3.35 -11.43
N TYR A 472 -8.91 -4.31 -11.74
CA TYR A 472 -8.13 -4.99 -10.71
C TYR A 472 -7.24 -4.05 -9.91
N LEU A 473 -6.62 -3.06 -10.54
CA LEU A 473 -5.82 -2.06 -9.83
C LEU A 473 -6.66 -1.21 -8.88
N LEU A 474 -7.87 -0.83 -9.28
CA LEU A 474 -8.79 -0.08 -8.42
C LEU A 474 -9.20 -0.92 -7.21
N GLU A 475 -9.57 -2.18 -7.43
CA GLU A 475 -9.95 -3.12 -6.38
C GLU A 475 -8.80 -3.40 -5.39
N MET A 476 -7.57 -3.54 -5.88
CA MET A 476 -6.38 -3.67 -5.03
C MET A 476 -6.15 -2.42 -4.18
N ALA A 477 -6.32 -1.23 -4.76
CA ALA A 477 -6.11 0.04 -4.06
C ALA A 477 -7.17 0.26 -2.96
N THR A 478 -8.44 -0.08 -3.23
CA THR A 478 -9.52 0.02 -2.23
C THR A 478 -9.38 -1.03 -1.15
N THR A 479 -8.96 -2.25 -1.49
CA THR A 479 -8.72 -3.33 -0.52
C THR A 479 -7.62 -2.95 0.51
N TYR A 480 -6.57 -2.24 0.08
CA TYR A 480 -5.44 -1.88 0.95
C TYR A 480 -5.72 -0.73 1.91
N GLN A 481 -6.63 0.20 1.59
CA GLN A 481 -7.01 1.29 2.50
C GLN A 481 -7.92 0.84 3.65
N GLY A 482 -8.25 -0.46 3.71
CA GLY A 482 -9.31 -0.98 4.57
C GLY A 482 -10.67 -0.68 3.94
N ASP A 483 -11.55 -1.67 3.92
CA ASP A 483 -12.94 -1.52 3.46
C ASP A 483 -13.78 -0.67 4.46
N SER A 484 -13.18 0.33 5.12
CA SER A 484 -13.94 1.28 5.94
C SER A 484 -14.77 2.12 4.99
N LYS A 485 -16.00 1.67 4.76
CA LYS A 485 -17.05 2.39 4.04
C LYS A 485 -17.64 3.53 4.91
N VAL A 486 -17.07 3.78 6.09
CA VAL A 486 -17.44 4.83 7.04
C VAL A 486 -16.48 6.01 6.94
N ASP A 487 -17.05 7.21 6.88
CA ASP A 487 -16.31 8.48 6.89
C ASP A 487 -15.86 8.91 8.30
N LEU A 488 -16.66 8.61 9.34
CA LEU A 488 -16.41 8.99 10.74
C LEU A 488 -16.92 7.92 11.70
N THR A 489 -16.09 7.52 12.67
CA THR A 489 -16.46 6.64 13.78
C THR A 489 -16.42 7.45 15.08
N PHE A 490 -17.47 7.33 15.90
CA PHE A 490 -17.56 7.97 17.22
C PHE A 490 -17.79 6.92 18.29
N SER A 491 -16.86 6.80 19.24
CA SER A 491 -16.95 5.88 20.37
C SER A 491 -17.18 6.68 21.66
N TYR A 492 -18.11 6.22 22.50
CA TYR A 492 -18.44 6.87 23.77
C TYR A 492 -18.67 5.81 24.86
N LYS A 493 -18.56 6.25 26.12
CA LYS A 493 -19.01 5.52 27.30
C LYS A 493 -20.32 6.15 27.79
N GLU A 494 -21.24 5.35 28.31
CA GLU A 494 -22.60 5.79 28.71
C GLU A 494 -22.61 6.79 29.88
N ASP A 495 -21.50 6.96 30.58
CA ASP A 495 -21.35 7.88 31.70
C ASP A 495 -21.44 9.37 31.31
N ARG A 496 -21.11 9.70 30.05
CA ARG A 496 -21.00 11.10 29.60
C ARG A 496 -22.17 11.59 28.75
N TYR A 497 -22.77 10.72 27.94
CA TYR A 497 -23.88 11.03 27.04
C TYR A 497 -24.79 9.81 26.87
N THR A 498 -26.09 10.04 26.71
CA THR A 498 -27.02 8.95 26.42
C THR A 498 -27.00 8.57 24.94
N HIS A 499 -27.33 7.30 24.66
CA HIS A 499 -27.48 6.77 23.30
C HIS A 499 -28.37 7.67 22.41
N GLN A 500 -29.50 8.13 22.96
CA GLN A 500 -30.48 8.93 22.23
C GLN A 500 -29.96 10.34 21.89
N GLU A 501 -29.22 10.98 22.80
CA GLU A 501 -28.65 12.31 22.57
C GLU A 501 -27.65 12.30 21.40
N ILE A 502 -26.78 11.28 21.36
CA ILE A 502 -25.78 11.15 20.29
C ILE A 502 -26.46 10.87 18.94
N GLN A 503 -27.44 9.96 18.93
CA GLN A 503 -28.20 9.65 17.72
C GLN A 503 -28.86 10.92 17.16
N GLU A 504 -29.56 11.68 18.01
CA GLU A 504 -30.23 12.92 17.61
C GLU A 504 -29.22 13.96 17.07
N TRP A 505 -28.03 14.07 17.67
CA TRP A 505 -27.00 15.01 17.17
C TRP A 505 -26.51 14.65 15.77
N ILE A 506 -26.25 13.36 15.54
CA ILE A 506 -25.69 12.89 14.28
C ILE A 506 -26.78 12.94 13.19
N GLU A 507 -28.01 12.49 13.47
CA GLU A 507 -29.12 12.54 12.51
C GLU A 507 -29.50 13.98 12.11
N ASN A 508 -29.42 14.94 13.04
CA ASN A 508 -29.70 16.35 12.74
C ASN A 508 -28.58 17.06 11.98
N THR A 509 -27.45 16.39 11.72
CA THR A 509 -26.34 16.97 10.97
C THR A 509 -26.60 16.86 9.45
N PRO A 510 -26.75 17.98 8.70
CA PRO A 510 -27.24 17.96 7.31
C PRO A 510 -26.38 17.19 6.30
N SER A 511 -25.14 16.84 6.65
CA SER A 511 -24.20 16.15 5.78
C SER A 511 -24.15 14.63 6.02
N VAL A 512 -24.86 14.12 7.03
CA VAL A 512 -24.90 12.69 7.35
C VAL A 512 -25.91 12.01 6.41
N THR A 513 -25.43 11.03 5.64
CA THR A 513 -26.26 10.27 4.70
C THR A 513 -26.73 8.94 5.25
N GLN A 514 -25.97 8.36 6.18
CA GLN A 514 -26.22 7.06 6.80
C GLN A 514 -25.61 7.05 8.20
N LEU A 515 -26.30 6.40 9.14
CA LEU A 515 -25.88 6.19 10.51
C LEU A 515 -26.11 4.71 10.84
N ALA A 516 -25.17 4.10 11.55
CA ALA A 516 -25.36 2.81 12.20
C ALA A 516 -24.92 2.96 13.65
N MET A 517 -25.78 2.53 14.58
CA MET A 517 -25.39 2.39 15.97
C MET A 517 -25.00 0.95 16.22
N VAL A 518 -23.82 0.77 16.80
CA VAL A 518 -23.18 -0.53 16.90
C VAL A 518 -22.60 -0.71 18.30
N GLN A 519 -22.93 -1.82 18.94
CA GLN A 519 -22.30 -2.30 20.16
C GLN A 519 -21.56 -3.60 19.85
N SER A 520 -20.36 -3.77 20.40
CA SER A 520 -19.51 -4.92 20.09
C SER A 520 -18.94 -5.53 21.35
N TYR A 521 -18.88 -6.86 21.39
CA TYR A 521 -18.23 -7.62 22.45
C TYR A 521 -17.18 -8.54 21.83
N GLY A 522 -15.93 -8.42 22.28
CA GLY A 522 -14.88 -9.37 21.95
C GLY A 522 -15.01 -10.61 22.83
N LEU A 523 -14.88 -11.80 22.23
CA LEU A 523 -14.95 -13.07 22.94
C LEU A 523 -14.05 -14.14 22.30
N THR A 524 -13.88 -15.26 23.00
CA THR A 524 -13.30 -16.47 22.40
C THR A 524 -14.42 -17.34 21.83
N THR A 525 -14.29 -17.74 20.57
CA THR A 525 -15.24 -18.62 19.88
C THR A 525 -14.65 -20.00 19.66
N TRP A 526 -15.43 -21.03 19.96
CA TRP A 526 -15.07 -22.43 19.82
C TRP A 526 -15.83 -23.03 18.64
N ILE A 527 -15.11 -23.25 17.55
CA ILE A 527 -15.66 -23.74 16.29
C ILE A 527 -15.30 -25.22 16.11
N PRO A 528 -16.25 -26.10 15.80
CA PRO A 528 -15.94 -27.50 15.44
C PRO A 528 -14.99 -27.57 14.25
N ARG A 529 -13.96 -28.42 14.34
CA ARG A 529 -12.94 -28.60 13.30
C ARG A 529 -13.53 -28.93 11.93
N GLU A 530 -14.65 -29.66 11.90
CA GLU A 530 -15.36 -30.03 10.67
C GLU A 530 -16.07 -28.87 9.96
N GLU A 531 -16.35 -27.79 10.70
CA GLU A 531 -16.97 -26.57 10.18
C GLU A 531 -15.93 -25.59 9.63
N ILE A 532 -14.63 -25.79 9.88
CA ILE A 532 -13.57 -24.93 9.36
C ILE A 532 -13.07 -25.47 7.99
N PRO A 533 -12.92 -24.61 6.97
CA PRO A 533 -12.32 -24.98 5.69
C PRO A 533 -10.92 -25.60 5.81
N GLU A 534 -10.61 -26.59 4.96
CA GLU A 534 -9.34 -27.35 5.01
C GLU A 534 -8.10 -26.46 4.90
N ASP A 535 -8.14 -25.45 4.03
CA ASP A 535 -7.02 -24.52 3.83
C ASP A 535 -6.74 -23.70 5.11
N THR A 536 -7.79 -23.22 5.78
CA THR A 536 -7.68 -22.48 7.05
C THR A 536 -7.20 -23.40 8.17
N MET A 537 -7.71 -24.63 8.25
CA MET A 537 -7.24 -25.62 9.22
C MET A 537 -5.75 -25.97 9.05
N ALA A 538 -5.28 -26.14 7.81
CA ALA A 538 -3.89 -26.45 7.53
C ALA A 538 -2.92 -25.35 7.97
N TYR A 539 -3.38 -24.09 8.01
CA TYR A 539 -2.64 -22.98 8.58
C TYR A 539 -2.71 -22.98 10.10
N LEU A 540 -3.90 -23.14 10.68
CA LEU A 540 -4.10 -23.15 12.13
C LEU A 540 -3.28 -24.27 12.81
N ASP A 541 -3.21 -25.46 12.20
CA ASP A 541 -2.35 -26.58 12.67
C ASP A 541 -0.84 -26.24 12.67
N GLN A 542 -0.39 -25.20 11.94
CA GLN A 542 1.01 -24.75 11.96
C GLN A 542 1.29 -23.72 13.04
N VAL A 543 0.30 -22.90 13.40
CA VAL A 543 0.47 -21.72 14.28
C VAL A 543 -0.11 -21.92 15.68
N LYS A 544 -1.00 -22.90 15.87
CA LYS A 544 -1.61 -23.24 17.16
C LYS A 544 -1.46 -24.74 17.46
N ASP A 545 -1.25 -25.07 18.74
CA ASP A 545 -1.31 -26.46 19.22
C ASP A 545 -2.78 -26.84 19.52
N ILE A 546 -3.49 -27.33 18.50
CA ILE A 546 -4.91 -27.67 18.60
C ILE A 546 -5.04 -29.11 19.09
N GLN A 547 -5.37 -29.28 20.37
CA GLN A 547 -5.64 -30.59 20.97
C GLN A 547 -7.15 -30.78 21.15
N GLY A 548 -7.82 -31.41 20.17
CA GLY A 548 -9.25 -31.77 20.24
C GLY A 548 -10.05 -31.50 18.96
N ASP A 549 -11.37 -31.60 19.08
CA ASP A 549 -12.33 -31.43 17.97
C ASP A 549 -12.86 -29.99 17.84
N LEU A 550 -12.55 -29.11 18.80
CA LEU A 550 -12.92 -27.69 18.81
C LEU A 550 -11.67 -26.82 18.65
N VAL A 551 -11.82 -25.73 17.91
CA VAL A 551 -10.76 -24.75 17.66
C VAL A 551 -11.18 -23.41 18.27
N ASP A 552 -10.33 -22.86 19.12
CA ASP A 552 -10.50 -21.54 19.71
C ASP A 552 -10.03 -20.45 18.72
N LEU A 553 -10.90 -19.48 18.42
CA LEU A 553 -10.58 -18.33 17.59
C LEU A 553 -11.15 -17.06 18.23
N SER A 554 -10.46 -15.94 18.06
CA SER A 554 -10.97 -14.64 18.49
C SER A 554 -12.24 -14.31 17.72
N GLY A 555 -13.31 -13.94 18.42
CA GLY A 555 -14.59 -13.58 17.83
C GLY A 555 -15.08 -12.24 18.32
N VAL A 556 -15.97 -11.63 17.54
CA VAL A 556 -16.72 -10.45 17.96
C VAL A 556 -18.19 -10.66 17.67
N VAL A 557 -19.03 -10.39 18.66
CA VAL A 557 -20.47 -10.28 18.48
C VAL A 557 -20.83 -8.80 18.37
N TRP A 558 -21.52 -8.46 17.29
CA TRP A 558 -21.98 -7.12 16.97
C TRP A 558 -23.50 -7.06 17.15
N PHE A 559 -23.97 -6.11 17.94
CA PHE A 559 -25.38 -5.74 18.03
C PHE A 559 -25.56 -4.42 17.30
N VAL A 560 -26.52 -4.36 16.38
CA VAL A 560 -26.75 -3.19 15.54
C VAL A 560 -28.21 -2.82 15.52
N ASP A 561 -28.50 -1.53 15.34
CA ASP A 561 -29.89 -1.10 15.31
C ASP A 561 -30.73 -1.83 14.24
N ASP A 562 -31.98 -2.05 14.59
CA ASP A 562 -33.04 -2.67 13.80
C ASP A 562 -33.08 -2.24 12.32
N ALA A 563 -32.84 -0.95 12.03
CA ALA A 563 -32.90 -0.42 10.66
C ALA A 563 -31.64 -0.83 9.88
N THR A 564 -30.48 -0.69 10.50
CA THR A 564 -29.19 -1.16 9.97
C THR A 564 -29.19 -2.66 9.71
N PHE A 565 -29.72 -3.47 10.64
CA PHE A 565 -29.79 -4.92 10.46
C PHE A 565 -30.73 -5.32 9.33
N ARG A 566 -31.91 -4.70 9.20
CA ARG A 566 -32.81 -4.94 8.04
C ARG A 566 -32.15 -4.61 6.71
N GLN A 567 -31.37 -3.52 6.65
CA GLN A 567 -30.61 -3.18 5.46
C GLN A 567 -29.59 -4.27 5.11
N LEU A 568 -28.85 -4.78 6.11
CA LEU A 568 -27.91 -5.89 5.92
C LEU A 568 -28.61 -7.12 5.32
N LEU A 569 -29.77 -7.50 5.87
CA LEU A 569 -30.54 -8.63 5.36
C LEU A 569 -31.02 -8.39 3.93
N GLN A 570 -31.51 -7.19 3.61
CA GLN A 570 -32.00 -6.83 2.28
C GLN A 570 -30.88 -6.87 1.23
N GLU A 571 -29.70 -6.32 1.55
CA GLU A 571 -28.54 -6.30 0.66
C GLU A 571 -28.03 -7.70 0.31
N ASN A 572 -28.18 -8.64 1.26
CA ASN A 572 -27.76 -10.04 1.10
C ASN A 572 -28.91 -10.99 0.70
N GLY A 573 -30.13 -10.48 0.50
CA GLY A 573 -31.29 -11.29 0.10
C GLY A 573 -31.77 -12.29 1.17
N LEU A 574 -31.58 -11.96 2.45
CA LEU A 574 -31.93 -12.79 3.60
C LEU A 574 -33.36 -12.47 4.10
N GLU A 575 -34.05 -13.48 4.64
CA GLU A 575 -35.45 -13.35 5.08
C GLU A 575 -35.54 -12.81 6.52
N GLU A 576 -36.16 -11.64 6.69
CA GLU A 576 -36.27 -10.95 7.99
C GLU A 576 -36.89 -11.81 9.10
N SER A 577 -37.87 -12.65 8.78
CA SER A 577 -38.57 -13.48 9.78
C SER A 577 -37.68 -14.54 10.44
N VAL A 578 -36.54 -14.87 9.85
CA VAL A 578 -35.58 -15.84 10.41
C VAL A 578 -34.74 -15.19 11.52
N PHE A 579 -34.39 -13.91 11.37
CA PHE A 579 -33.42 -13.24 12.24
C PHE A 579 -34.06 -12.36 13.32
N PHE A 580 -35.30 -11.91 13.13
CA PHE A 580 -36.07 -11.15 14.13
C PHE A 580 -36.97 -12.05 15.01
N ASP A 581 -36.42 -13.16 15.52
CA ASP A 581 -37.08 -14.01 16.51
C ASP A 581 -36.35 -13.94 17.87
N ALA A 582 -36.88 -13.13 18.79
CA ALA A 582 -36.33 -12.97 20.13
C ALA A 582 -36.31 -14.26 20.96
N ARG A 583 -37.07 -15.30 20.59
CA ARG A 583 -37.07 -16.60 21.30
C ARG A 583 -35.97 -17.54 20.80
N ASN A 584 -35.44 -17.29 19.62
CA ASN A 584 -34.39 -18.08 19.01
C ASN A 584 -33.49 -17.14 18.19
N PRO A 585 -32.62 -16.36 18.86
CA PRO A 585 -31.78 -15.38 18.20
C PRO A 585 -30.80 -16.09 17.25
N VAL A 586 -30.75 -15.62 16.01
CA VAL A 586 -29.87 -16.13 14.96
C VAL A 586 -29.13 -14.96 14.36
N GLY A 587 -27.81 -15.09 14.23
CA GLY A 587 -26.94 -14.04 13.73
C GLY A 587 -26.51 -14.27 12.29
N VAL A 588 -26.03 -13.21 11.65
CA VAL A 588 -25.35 -13.25 10.35
C VAL A 588 -23.85 -13.23 10.61
N CYS A 589 -23.11 -14.24 10.15
CA CYS A 589 -21.67 -14.31 10.36
C CYS A 589 -20.89 -13.80 9.15
N VAL A 590 -19.92 -12.92 9.36
CA VAL A 590 -18.92 -12.60 8.34
C VAL A 590 -17.91 -13.75 8.33
N SER A 591 -18.00 -14.62 7.34
CA SER A 591 -17.20 -15.86 7.30
C SER A 591 -15.78 -15.65 6.83
N THR A 592 -15.41 -14.44 6.36
CA THR A 592 -14.08 -14.17 5.81
C THR A 592 -13.37 -13.00 6.43
N THR A 593 -12.09 -13.19 6.75
CA THR A 593 -11.14 -12.11 7.07
C THR A 593 -10.00 -12.09 6.05
N ARG A 594 -9.26 -10.98 6.02
CA ARG A 594 -8.02 -10.86 5.23
C ARG A 594 -6.92 -10.45 6.17
N LEU A 595 -5.91 -11.31 6.33
CA LEU A 595 -4.78 -11.05 7.20
C LEU A 595 -3.46 -11.22 6.48
N PHE A 596 -2.47 -10.47 6.95
CA PHE A 596 -1.11 -10.61 6.46
C PHE A 596 -0.49 -11.88 7.02
N ASP A 597 -0.12 -12.81 6.15
CA ASP A 597 0.65 -14.00 6.50
C ASP A 597 2.14 -13.66 6.42
N ASP A 598 2.80 -13.55 7.57
CA ASP A 598 4.24 -13.25 7.68
C ASP A 598 5.14 -14.29 7.02
N SER A 599 4.72 -15.55 6.95
CA SER A 599 5.51 -16.62 6.32
C SER A 599 5.52 -16.49 4.80
N GLN A 600 4.41 -16.03 4.22
CA GLN A 600 4.24 -15.83 2.78
C GLN A 600 4.46 -14.38 2.35
N GLY A 601 4.58 -13.45 3.31
CA GLY A 601 4.74 -12.02 3.08
C GLY A 601 3.61 -11.41 2.24
N LYS A 602 2.36 -11.86 2.40
CA LYS A 602 1.20 -11.38 1.63
C LYS A 602 -0.09 -11.46 2.43
N TYR A 603 -1.08 -10.65 2.06
CA TYR A 603 -2.44 -10.82 2.58
C TYR A 603 -3.09 -12.07 2.01
N VAL A 604 -3.64 -12.91 2.88
CA VAL A 604 -4.39 -14.12 2.56
C VAL A 604 -5.81 -13.94 3.06
N ARG A 605 -6.77 -14.33 2.23
CA ARG A 605 -8.18 -14.42 2.62
C ARG A 605 -8.39 -15.75 3.33
N TRP A 606 -8.95 -15.71 4.52
CA TRP A 606 -9.26 -16.89 5.33
C TRP A 606 -10.77 -16.99 5.48
N ASP A 607 -11.31 -18.17 5.20
CA ASP A 607 -12.70 -18.55 5.45
C ASP A 607 -12.76 -19.34 6.77
N PHE A 608 -13.63 -18.97 7.70
CA PHE A 608 -13.72 -19.61 9.03
C PHE A 608 -14.84 -20.62 9.16
N LEU A 609 -15.83 -20.56 8.28
CA LEU A 609 -17.00 -21.43 8.30
C LEU A 609 -17.24 -22.03 6.91
N LYS A 610 -17.52 -23.33 6.88
CA LYS A 610 -17.78 -24.12 5.68
C LYS A 610 -19.26 -24.12 5.29
N LYS A 611 -20.14 -23.94 6.27
CA LYS A 611 -21.61 -23.92 6.11
C LYS A 611 -22.17 -22.56 6.48
N ASP A 612 -23.28 -22.20 5.83
CA ASP A 612 -24.01 -20.96 6.10
C ASP A 612 -24.80 -21.02 7.42
N GLU A 613 -25.29 -22.22 7.78
CA GLU A 613 -26.04 -22.48 9.00
C GLU A 613 -25.24 -23.38 9.93
N THR A 614 -24.90 -22.89 11.10
CA THR A 614 -24.14 -23.64 12.12
C THR A 614 -24.35 -23.06 13.51
N GLU A 615 -23.91 -23.78 14.53
CA GLU A 615 -23.89 -23.35 15.92
C GLU A 615 -22.46 -23.46 16.44
N ILE A 616 -21.94 -22.36 16.98
CA ILE A 616 -20.61 -22.30 17.60
C ILE A 616 -20.75 -21.80 19.03
N ASN A 617 -19.79 -22.07 19.91
CA ASN A 617 -19.88 -21.59 21.29
C ASN A 617 -19.03 -20.33 21.45
N GLY A 618 -19.57 -19.32 22.13
CA GLY A 618 -18.81 -18.16 22.58
C GLY A 618 -18.61 -18.19 24.09
N ASP A 619 -17.41 -17.87 24.56
CA ASP A 619 -17.14 -17.66 25.98
C ASP A 619 -17.50 -16.21 26.34
N PHE A 620 -18.60 -16.03 27.10
CA PHE A 620 -19.02 -14.72 27.59
C PHE A 620 -18.66 -14.54 29.06
N PRO A 621 -18.09 -13.40 29.46
CA PRO A 621 -17.79 -13.16 30.87
C PRO A 621 -19.10 -13.17 31.66
N ILE A 622 -19.09 -13.82 32.82
CA ILE A 622 -20.27 -13.92 33.69
C ILE A 622 -20.66 -12.52 34.15
N TYR A 623 -21.91 -12.15 33.92
CA TYR A 623 -22.45 -10.91 34.46
C TYR A 623 -22.55 -11.01 36.00
N MET A 624 -21.91 -10.07 36.69
CA MET A 624 -22.05 -9.92 38.14
C MET A 624 -22.72 -8.60 38.47
N GLU A 625 -23.88 -8.68 39.12
CA GLU A 625 -24.65 -7.51 39.52
C GLU A 625 -23.80 -6.60 40.42
N GLY A 626 -23.63 -5.34 39.98
CA GLY A 626 -22.84 -4.33 40.68
C GLY A 626 -21.34 -4.34 40.40
N TYR A 627 -20.83 -5.21 39.52
CA TYR A 627 -19.42 -5.26 39.15
C TYR A 627 -19.25 -5.24 37.62
N GLU A 628 -18.21 -4.57 37.15
CA GLU A 628 -17.82 -4.53 35.74
C GLU A 628 -16.50 -5.28 35.56
N LEU A 629 -16.37 -6.04 34.46
CA LEU A 629 -15.10 -6.67 34.11
C LEU A 629 -14.09 -5.56 33.74
N ALA A 630 -13.07 -5.39 34.55
CA ALA A 630 -12.07 -4.35 34.38
C ALA A 630 -10.88 -4.84 33.55
N GLU A 631 -10.29 -5.97 33.94
CA GLU A 631 -9.04 -6.47 33.33
C GLU A 631 -8.87 -7.98 33.52
N THR A 632 -7.84 -8.51 32.85
CA THR A 632 -7.43 -9.91 32.92
C THR A 632 -5.96 -10.00 33.31
N GLU A 633 -5.65 -10.75 34.35
CA GLU A 633 -4.29 -10.98 34.84
C GLU A 633 -3.80 -12.39 34.53
N LEU A 634 -2.54 -12.52 34.16
CA LEU A 634 -1.85 -13.81 34.08
C LEU A 634 -0.95 -13.97 35.31
N GLU A 635 -1.24 -14.97 36.13
CA GLU A 635 -0.47 -15.26 37.35
C GLU A 635 0.10 -16.67 37.27
N GLN A 636 1.38 -16.82 37.62
CA GLN A 636 2.02 -18.14 37.64
C GLN A 636 1.80 -18.80 39.00
N VAL A 637 0.95 -19.84 39.03
CA VAL A 637 0.63 -20.62 40.24
C VAL A 637 1.16 -22.04 40.06
N ASP A 638 2.02 -22.49 40.96
CA ASP A 638 2.66 -23.83 40.92
C ASP A 638 3.40 -24.15 39.60
N GLY A 639 3.90 -23.14 38.90
CA GLY A 639 4.65 -23.29 37.65
C GLY A 639 3.80 -23.27 36.37
N GLU A 640 2.47 -23.24 36.50
CA GLU A 640 1.52 -23.08 35.39
C GLU A 640 0.95 -21.66 35.36
N TRP A 641 0.74 -21.12 34.16
CA TRP A 641 0.10 -19.82 33.99
C TRP A 641 -1.41 -19.97 34.13
N GLN A 642 -1.98 -19.22 35.06
CA GLN A 642 -3.42 -19.12 35.27
C GLN A 642 -3.89 -17.72 34.89
N GLU A 643 -4.99 -17.66 34.14
CA GLU A 643 -5.62 -16.40 33.74
C GLU A 643 -6.78 -16.09 34.71
N TRP A 644 -6.82 -14.86 35.20
CA TRP A 644 -7.78 -14.38 36.18
C TRP A 644 -8.53 -13.17 35.65
N TYR A 645 -9.83 -13.11 35.92
CA TYR A 645 -10.74 -12.03 35.52
C TYR A 645 -11.04 -11.18 36.73
N ILE A 646 -10.79 -9.88 36.59
CA ILE A 646 -10.92 -8.91 37.66
C ILE A 646 -12.16 -8.08 37.44
N TYR A 647 -13.14 -8.27 38.32
CA TYR A 647 -14.38 -7.53 38.31
C TYR A 647 -14.32 -6.45 39.39
N LYS A 648 -14.50 -5.18 39.01
CA LYS A 648 -14.44 -4.03 39.92
C LYS A 648 -15.83 -3.43 40.10
N ASN A 649 -16.16 -3.06 41.33
CA ASN A 649 -17.40 -2.35 41.61
C ASN A 649 -17.25 -0.88 41.16
N PRO A 650 -18.08 -0.36 40.24
CA PRO A 650 -17.97 1.02 39.77
C PRO A 650 -18.18 2.08 40.88
N GLN A 651 -18.79 1.70 42.01
CA GLN A 651 -19.08 2.60 43.13
C GLN A 651 -18.05 2.53 44.25
N ASP A 652 -17.21 1.50 44.28
CA ASP A 652 -16.15 1.29 45.27
C ASP A 652 -14.96 0.61 44.59
N SER A 653 -13.95 1.40 44.23
CA SER A 653 -12.78 0.90 43.50
C SER A 653 -11.94 -0.10 44.29
N GLN A 654 -12.15 -0.25 45.60
CA GLN A 654 -11.46 -1.27 46.42
C GLN A 654 -12.24 -2.59 46.53
N ASP A 655 -13.48 -2.64 46.05
CA ASP A 655 -14.30 -3.84 46.02
C ASP A 655 -14.07 -4.59 44.70
N VAL A 656 -13.08 -5.48 44.72
CA VAL A 656 -12.59 -6.23 43.56
C VAL A 656 -12.82 -7.73 43.76
N LYS A 657 -13.33 -8.38 42.71
CA LYS A 657 -13.50 -9.84 42.65
C LYS A 657 -12.61 -10.42 41.57
N LYS A 658 -11.66 -11.26 42.00
CA LYS A 658 -10.77 -12.02 41.12
C LYS A 658 -11.33 -13.43 40.94
N ILE A 659 -11.67 -13.81 39.71
CA ILE A 659 -12.26 -15.11 39.37
C ILE A 659 -11.36 -15.81 38.35
N LEU A 660 -11.11 -17.10 38.54
CA LEU A 660 -10.30 -17.87 37.61
C LEU A 660 -11.01 -17.96 36.26
N ARG A 661 -10.28 -17.90 35.15
CA ARG A 661 -10.83 -17.96 33.78
C ARG A 661 -11.91 -19.02 33.61
N ASP A 662 -11.65 -20.26 34.02
CA ASP A 662 -12.59 -21.38 33.81
C ASP A 662 -13.93 -21.20 34.55
N GLU A 663 -13.96 -20.36 35.59
CA GLU A 663 -15.15 -20.01 36.38
C GLU A 663 -15.71 -18.64 36.02
N ALA A 664 -14.99 -17.83 35.23
CA ALA A 664 -15.35 -16.46 34.87
C ALA A 664 -16.18 -16.37 33.58
N TYR A 665 -16.44 -17.51 32.93
CA TYR A 665 -17.10 -17.58 31.63
C TYR A 665 -18.34 -18.48 31.63
N GLU A 666 -19.35 -18.04 30.89
CA GLU A 666 -20.47 -18.88 30.46
C GLU A 666 -20.31 -19.18 28.97
N LYS A 667 -20.37 -20.47 28.61
CA LYS A 667 -20.41 -20.92 27.21
C LYS A 667 -21.81 -20.73 26.66
N ILE A 668 -21.97 -19.74 25.80
CA ILE A 668 -23.26 -19.44 25.16
C ILE A 668 -23.23 -19.98 23.72
N PRO A 669 -24.20 -20.80 23.32
CA PRO A 669 -24.33 -21.22 21.93
C PRO A 669 -24.78 -20.05 21.05
N LEU A 670 -23.98 -19.72 20.06
CA LEU A 670 -24.21 -18.69 19.06
C LEU A 670 -24.69 -19.36 17.77
N LYS A 671 -25.97 -19.16 17.45
CA LYS A 671 -26.59 -19.68 16.23
C LYS A 671 -26.33 -18.73 15.07
N ILE A 672 -25.85 -19.29 13.97
CA ILE A 672 -25.57 -18.61 12.72
C ILE A 672 -26.57 -19.11 11.69
N GLY A 673 -27.33 -18.19 11.08
CA GLY A 673 -28.36 -18.51 10.09
C GLY A 673 -27.95 -18.22 8.65
N ALA A 674 -26.91 -17.41 8.47
CA ALA A 674 -26.32 -17.13 7.18
C ALA A 674 -24.87 -16.69 7.35
N THR A 675 -24.07 -16.92 6.31
CA THR A 675 -22.76 -16.27 6.19
C THR A 675 -22.74 -15.25 5.08
N ILE A 676 -22.00 -14.17 5.29
CA ILE A 676 -21.73 -13.13 4.30
C ILE A 676 -20.24 -12.97 4.09
N GLN A 677 -19.86 -12.55 2.89
CA GLN A 677 -18.46 -12.37 2.49
C GLN A 677 -18.01 -10.92 2.52
N GLU A 678 -18.94 -9.98 2.31
CA GLU A 678 -18.65 -8.56 2.34
C GLU A 678 -18.89 -8.00 3.73
N LEU A 679 -17.95 -7.20 4.21
CA LEU A 679 -18.12 -6.49 5.47
C LEU A 679 -19.22 -5.42 5.31
N PRO A 680 -20.17 -5.36 6.27
CA PRO A 680 -21.06 -4.22 6.41
C PRO A 680 -20.24 -2.94 6.60
N PHE A 681 -20.81 -1.80 6.21
CA PHE A 681 -20.05 -0.55 6.19
C PHE A 681 -19.48 -0.15 7.55
N TYR A 682 -20.17 -0.50 8.63
CA TYR A 682 -19.83 -0.20 10.02
C TYR A 682 -18.86 -1.18 10.69
N ILE A 683 -18.40 -2.23 10.00
CA ILE A 683 -17.45 -3.21 10.55
C ILE A 683 -16.11 -3.12 9.81
N SER A 684 -15.01 -3.00 10.56
CA SER A 684 -13.65 -3.04 10.02
C SER A 684 -13.05 -4.45 10.08
N ASN A 685 -12.19 -4.80 9.12
CA ASN A 685 -11.53 -6.10 9.03
C ASN A 685 -10.33 -6.26 10.00
N SER A 686 -10.58 -6.19 11.31
CA SER A 686 -9.51 -6.17 12.34
C SER A 686 -9.40 -7.45 13.16
N VAL A 687 -10.33 -8.40 13.01
CA VAL A 687 -10.42 -9.59 13.88
C VAL A 687 -10.09 -10.87 13.12
N PHE A 688 -9.21 -11.68 13.69
CA PHE A 688 -8.92 -13.04 13.22
C PHE A 688 -9.89 -14.07 13.83
N GLY A 689 -11.10 -14.11 13.28
CA GLY A 689 -12.07 -15.17 13.55
C GLY A 689 -13.49 -14.73 13.29
N SER A 690 -14.45 -15.29 14.03
CA SER A 690 -15.87 -15.16 13.70
C SER A 690 -16.42 -13.79 14.10
N GLN A 691 -17.11 -13.13 13.17
CA GLN A 691 -17.79 -11.85 13.43
C GLN A 691 -19.27 -12.05 13.19
N ILE A 692 -20.07 -12.07 14.27
CA ILE A 692 -21.48 -12.43 14.20
C ILE A 692 -22.33 -11.20 14.53
N ILE A 693 -23.30 -10.92 13.68
CA ILE A 693 -24.13 -9.71 13.75
C ILE A 693 -25.55 -10.12 14.15
N TYR A 694 -26.07 -9.47 15.18
CA TYR A 694 -27.44 -9.57 15.67
C TYR A 694 -28.12 -8.20 15.63
N PRO A 695 -29.47 -8.14 15.51
CA PRO A 695 -30.24 -6.92 15.71
C PRO A 695 -30.31 -6.48 17.19
#